data_AF-A0A1F4Z124-F1
#
_entry.id   AF-A0A1F4Z124-F1
#
_cell.length_a   1.000
_cell.length_b   1.000
_cell.length_c   1.000
_cell.angle_alpha   90.00
_cell.angle_beta   90.00
_cell.angle_gamma   90.00
#
_symmetry.space_group_name_H-M   'P 1'
#
loop_
_entity.id
_entity.type
_entity.pdbx_description
1 polymer ?
#
loop_
_entity_poly.entity_id
_entity_poly.type
_entity_poly.pdbx_seq_one_letter_code
_entity_poly.pdbx_strand_id
1 'polypeptide(L)'
;MRKGFFLLAAAGFFFIGVSGASAQTAFRFVAWGDTKSDTGVLKSLSVQAKTLNPVLTLYSGDLEGDGFTQTGMDAWKTAVNGGVNNGMFNITFPIRGNHDNHLSGAAANWQNYFNLGAQAAAIGGSNYSALSDDLTYSFDYGNSRFIGFDVPGDITLMSPAQIAWLDQRLTDAENQGLSHAFLFWHGPVYAMDGHCCPTAPSALISVFNKHPILSASFHGHEHILTYANLNTSQISSLTDPFEQFISGDAGAGPNTATSGRYDYWLNLSGANSGGFVTVDVSGSSFTANFYRGGNTTPQWTKTFTKGNAPSPTAGPSPTRTPTPQFTPTRTPTPPISPTRTPTPPVSNYLEAENATLVSSVVENEHAGYTGTGYVNFSLASESSITWNNVQVPSAGQYDLIFRYGLGAADRGVELSVNGYTINSFLSFPSTGTWTNYQELKVQATLNGGANTIKLTTTGADGPNVDHLKPPSGNVNGTPGDGNGDGKVDGQDYIIWLMNYGKTKTGPANGDFNNDSKVDGQDYIIWLMNYGKTPTPVTATPTNSASATITPTKPPAAATNTPTPSTPVTGDCSQAAILCVPTEYSTIAAAITAASAGNTIRVSPGTYTGFSLTKQVTVMAESYNTSDPRQNTAIINGQITSAGSWAYDAGPVVRGFQIIGGTDPVSMNNGPMTLEYNYIHGTGGDAVSFEGGGGIVRGNRIDGSGDDCIDLDNQSKNVIIEDNYILNAHEEGIEMRQQNVTITQRTDIIIRNNRIENSPSDGFQIMDYNNFSNRRYIIERNLFIGNKKGGIAIMPSDITGETLEGAAMPEPMYVVNNTFANNYGAIAGGANAVVINNIFTGQTSFDLKNVNTLSDIKYNLFATTQKLQGTNNFDSATNFVGNPLLNADYELQSGSAAIDKGIAQLQHTYSYNNTNITDYVINLSSGQYNGSAPDLGWKEF
;
A
#
# COMPACT_ATOMS: atom_id res chain seq x y z
N MET A 1 -23.83 -0.42 -68.49
CA MET A 1 -24.33 0.52 -67.46
C MET A 1 -23.51 0.33 -66.20
N ARG A 2 -23.19 1.44 -65.50
CA ARG A 2 -22.66 1.62 -64.13
C ARG A 2 -21.99 0.45 -63.33
N LYS A 3 -20.80 0.79 -62.81
CA LYS A 3 -20.07 0.25 -61.63
C LYS A 3 -19.52 -1.19 -61.78
N GLY A 4 -18.26 -1.51 -61.45
CA GLY A 4 -17.13 -0.71 -60.96
C GLY A 4 -16.49 -1.32 -59.71
N PHE A 5 -15.31 -1.92 -59.85
CA PHE A 5 -14.46 -2.36 -58.74
C PHE A 5 -12.98 -2.13 -59.11
N PHE A 6 -12.23 -1.51 -58.20
CA PHE A 6 -10.81 -1.18 -58.35
C PHE A 6 -9.95 -2.04 -57.41
N LEU A 7 -8.66 -2.16 -57.75
CA LEU A 7 -7.67 -2.89 -56.96
C LEU A 7 -7.56 -2.34 -55.53
N LEU A 8 -7.43 -3.22 -54.55
CA LEU A 8 -6.98 -2.85 -53.21
C LEU A 8 -5.45 -2.85 -53.17
N ALA A 9 -4.85 -1.67 -52.97
CA ALA A 9 -3.42 -1.54 -52.70
C ALA A 9 -3.16 -1.62 -51.19
N ALA A 10 -2.08 -2.29 -50.80
CA ALA A 10 -1.66 -2.34 -49.41
C ALA A 10 -1.10 -0.99 -48.96
N ALA A 11 -1.64 -0.45 -47.87
CA ALA A 11 -1.05 0.66 -47.13
C ALA A 11 -0.59 0.13 -45.76
N GLY A 12 0.70 0.21 -45.49
CA GLY A 12 1.25 -0.19 -44.19
C GLY A 12 0.84 0.80 -43.10
N PHE A 13 0.24 0.30 -42.03
CA PHE A 13 0.09 1.10 -40.81
C PHE A 13 1.47 1.26 -40.15
N PHE A 14 2.00 2.47 -40.20
CA PHE A 14 3.04 2.88 -39.26
C PHE A 14 2.44 2.83 -37.85
N PHE A 15 2.95 1.95 -37.00
CA PHE A 15 2.82 2.14 -35.56
C PHE A 15 3.59 3.41 -35.21
N ILE A 16 2.86 4.48 -34.89
CA ILE A 16 3.43 5.59 -34.13
C ILE A 16 3.67 5.04 -32.73
N GLY A 17 4.90 4.59 -32.48
CA GLY A 17 5.31 4.24 -31.13
C GLY A 17 5.21 5.50 -30.27
N VAL A 18 4.38 5.45 -29.22
CA VAL A 18 4.42 6.45 -28.16
C VAL A 18 5.77 6.28 -27.48
N SER A 19 6.71 7.16 -27.81
CA SER A 19 7.97 7.29 -27.10
C SER A 19 7.69 7.57 -25.62
N GLY A 20 8.44 6.94 -24.71
CA GLY A 20 8.53 7.42 -23.34
C GLY A 20 8.98 8.89 -23.28
N ALA A 21 8.91 9.51 -22.10
CA ALA A 21 9.00 10.97 -21.87
C ALA A 21 10.25 11.70 -22.44
N SER A 22 11.22 11.01 -23.04
CA SER A 22 12.42 11.60 -23.64
C SER A 22 12.20 12.40 -24.94
N ALA A 23 10.99 12.46 -25.50
CA ALA A 23 10.75 13.10 -26.80
C ALA A 23 10.67 14.64 -26.76
N GLN A 24 10.43 15.25 -25.59
CA GLN A 24 10.20 16.69 -25.48
C GLN A 24 10.99 17.30 -24.31
N THR A 25 12.30 17.44 -24.50
CA THR A 25 13.22 18.00 -23.50
C THR A 25 13.25 19.54 -23.46
N ALA A 26 12.53 20.21 -24.37
CA ALA A 26 12.50 21.67 -24.45
C ALA A 26 11.08 22.18 -24.72
N PHE A 27 10.62 23.12 -23.90
CA PHE A 27 9.29 23.74 -23.99
C PHE A 27 9.23 25.05 -23.20
N ARG A 28 8.19 25.86 -23.45
CA ARG A 28 7.96 27.15 -22.76
C ARG A 28 6.64 27.14 -22.02
N PHE A 29 6.62 27.59 -20.77
CA PHE A 29 5.39 27.97 -20.07
C PHE A 29 5.40 29.43 -19.62
N VAL A 30 4.24 29.94 -19.21
CA VAL A 30 4.07 31.25 -18.56
C VAL A 30 3.65 31.04 -17.11
N ALA A 31 4.19 31.82 -16.18
CA ALA A 31 3.66 31.95 -14.82
C ALA A 31 3.20 33.40 -14.61
N TRP A 32 1.99 33.54 -14.09
CA TRP A 32 1.34 34.83 -13.81
C TRP A 32 0.25 34.70 -12.74
N GLY A 33 -0.26 35.86 -12.35
CA GLY A 33 -1.23 36.17 -11.31
C GLY A 33 -1.04 37.66 -11.01
N ASP A 34 -1.72 38.29 -10.10
CA ASP A 34 -3.08 38.04 -9.60
C ASP A 34 -4.03 38.95 -10.42
N THR A 35 -5.27 38.55 -10.73
CA THR A 35 -6.22 39.44 -11.45
C THR A 35 -7.03 40.32 -10.52
N LYS A 36 -7.53 39.74 -9.43
CA LYS A 36 -8.52 40.31 -8.50
C LYS A 36 -9.72 40.95 -9.19
N SER A 37 -9.61 42.22 -9.61
CA SER A 37 -10.70 42.99 -10.25
C SER A 37 -10.35 43.67 -11.57
N ASP A 38 -9.08 43.82 -11.98
CA ASP A 38 -8.72 44.42 -13.28
C ASP A 38 -8.43 43.36 -14.36
N THR A 39 -9.51 42.83 -14.92
CA THR A 39 -9.47 41.96 -16.12
C THR A 39 -8.93 42.65 -17.38
N GLY A 40 -8.77 43.98 -17.40
CA GLY A 40 -8.21 44.74 -18.52
C GLY A 40 -6.69 44.61 -18.64
N VAL A 41 -5.99 44.53 -17.51
CA VAL A 41 -4.55 44.23 -17.47
C VAL A 41 -4.30 42.81 -17.95
N LEU A 42 -4.95 41.80 -17.35
CA LEU A 42 -4.85 40.40 -17.77
C LEU A 42 -5.14 40.21 -19.27
N LYS A 43 -6.16 40.89 -19.81
CA LYS A 43 -6.45 40.86 -21.25
C LYS A 43 -5.26 41.29 -22.09
N SER A 44 -4.60 42.38 -21.70
CA SER A 44 -3.46 42.96 -22.42
C SER A 44 -2.22 42.04 -22.31
N LEU A 45 -1.96 41.52 -21.11
CA LEU A 45 -0.89 40.54 -20.87
C LEU A 45 -1.13 39.24 -21.63
N SER A 46 -2.37 38.75 -21.73
CA SER A 46 -2.71 37.54 -22.49
C SER A 46 -2.41 37.67 -23.98
N VAL A 47 -2.78 38.81 -24.59
CA VAL A 47 -2.43 39.08 -25.99
C VAL A 47 -0.91 39.04 -26.19
N GLN A 48 -0.14 39.64 -25.28
CA GLN A 48 1.32 39.63 -25.32
C GLN A 48 1.91 38.24 -25.11
N ALA A 49 1.53 37.55 -24.03
CA ALA A 49 2.00 36.22 -23.67
C ALA A 49 1.70 35.19 -24.77
N LYS A 50 0.54 35.29 -25.44
CA LYS A 50 0.20 34.41 -26.56
C LYS A 50 1.20 34.50 -27.72
N THR A 51 1.79 35.68 -27.98
CA THR A 51 2.82 35.83 -29.04
C THR A 51 4.11 35.07 -28.76
N LEU A 52 4.35 34.70 -27.49
CA LEU A 52 5.54 33.98 -27.05
C LEU A 52 5.38 32.45 -27.16
N ASN A 53 4.22 31.96 -27.62
CA ASN A 53 3.88 30.55 -27.86
C ASN A 53 4.13 29.60 -26.66
N PRO A 54 3.53 29.85 -25.48
CA PRO A 54 3.58 28.90 -24.38
C PRO A 54 2.78 27.63 -24.70
N VAL A 55 3.24 26.48 -24.17
CA VAL A 55 2.52 25.20 -24.22
C VAL A 55 1.48 25.09 -23.10
N LEU A 56 1.74 25.74 -21.97
CA LEU A 56 0.87 25.85 -20.80
C LEU A 56 1.12 27.17 -20.05
N THR A 57 0.18 27.57 -19.19
CA THR A 57 0.37 28.68 -18.25
C THR A 57 -0.08 28.28 -16.84
N LEU A 58 0.65 28.74 -15.82
CA LEU A 58 0.33 28.56 -14.40
C LEU A 58 -0.28 29.85 -13.87
N TYR A 59 -1.43 29.78 -13.18
CA TYR A 59 -2.14 30.96 -12.65
C TYR A 59 -2.21 30.94 -11.12
N SER A 60 -1.44 31.80 -10.46
CA SER A 60 -1.18 31.71 -9.01
C SER A 60 -2.13 32.55 -8.14
N GLY A 61 -3.44 32.35 -8.30
CA GLY A 61 -4.50 32.94 -7.45
C GLY A 61 -5.01 34.33 -7.88
N ASP A 62 -5.69 35.03 -6.95
CA ASP A 62 -7.04 35.60 -7.14
C ASP A 62 -7.46 35.85 -8.61
N LEU A 63 -8.40 35.05 -9.07
CA LEU A 63 -9.07 35.22 -10.37
C LEU A 63 -10.24 36.22 -10.25
N GLU A 64 -10.88 36.23 -9.08
CA GLU A 64 -12.03 37.06 -8.70
C GLU A 64 -11.74 37.88 -7.43
N GLY A 65 -12.34 39.07 -7.33
CA GLY A 65 -12.07 39.99 -6.22
C GLY A 65 -12.87 39.73 -4.94
N ASP A 66 -13.94 38.93 -4.99
CA ASP A 66 -14.78 38.60 -3.84
C ASP A 66 -15.58 37.30 -4.06
N GLY A 67 -14.86 36.19 -4.23
CA GLY A 67 -15.37 34.84 -4.38
C GLY A 67 -15.75 34.45 -5.81
N PHE A 68 -15.69 33.15 -6.10
CA PHE A 68 -16.11 32.60 -7.39
C PHE A 68 -17.56 32.99 -7.72
N THR A 69 -17.76 33.70 -8.83
CA THR A 69 -19.07 33.86 -9.47
C THR A 69 -19.00 33.39 -10.92
N GLN A 70 -20.08 32.80 -11.45
CA GLN A 70 -20.12 32.40 -12.86
C GLN A 70 -19.83 33.59 -13.80
N THR A 71 -20.40 34.76 -13.50
CA THR A 71 -20.28 35.97 -14.32
C THR A 71 -18.85 36.52 -14.34
N GLY A 72 -18.21 36.65 -13.17
CA GLY A 72 -16.85 37.17 -13.08
C GLY A 72 -15.80 36.16 -13.56
N MET A 73 -16.00 34.86 -13.31
CA MET A 73 -15.19 33.80 -13.92
C MET A 73 -15.29 33.75 -15.45
N ASP A 74 -16.47 34.02 -16.03
CA ASP A 74 -16.61 34.15 -17.48
C ASP A 74 -15.97 35.45 -18.02
N ALA A 75 -15.92 36.52 -17.23
CA ALA A 75 -15.17 37.73 -17.54
C ALA A 75 -13.64 37.50 -17.47
N TRP A 76 -13.16 36.81 -16.43
CA TRP A 76 -11.78 36.35 -16.27
C TRP A 76 -11.37 35.41 -17.42
N LYS A 77 -12.20 34.43 -17.74
CA LYS A 77 -12.03 33.53 -18.90
C LYS A 77 -11.99 34.29 -20.21
N THR A 78 -12.75 35.37 -20.34
CA THR A 78 -12.69 36.27 -21.51
C THR A 78 -11.36 37.03 -21.56
N ALA A 79 -10.89 37.52 -20.41
CA ALA A 79 -9.64 38.26 -20.28
C ALA A 79 -8.39 37.41 -20.47
N VAL A 80 -8.27 36.25 -19.80
CA VAL A 80 -7.16 35.31 -20.02
C VAL A 80 -7.11 34.85 -21.48
N ASN A 81 -8.21 34.93 -22.23
CA ASN A 81 -8.32 34.68 -23.67
C ASN A 81 -8.08 35.90 -24.58
N GLY A 82 -7.53 37.00 -24.06
CA GLY A 82 -7.26 38.24 -24.82
C GLY A 82 -8.53 38.98 -25.29
N GLY A 83 -9.70 38.62 -24.76
CA GLY A 83 -11.01 39.16 -25.15
C GLY A 83 -11.57 38.64 -26.48
N VAL A 84 -10.91 37.68 -27.13
CA VAL A 84 -11.28 37.16 -28.47
C VAL A 84 -11.18 35.63 -28.60
N ASN A 85 -11.03 34.91 -27.49
CA ASN A 85 -10.73 33.46 -27.46
C ASN A 85 -9.44 33.09 -28.22
N ASN A 86 -8.30 33.67 -27.79
CA ASN A 86 -6.97 33.32 -28.31
C ASN A 86 -6.46 31.91 -27.86
N GLY A 87 -7.31 31.15 -27.17
CA GLY A 87 -7.05 29.77 -26.73
C GLY A 87 -6.18 29.63 -25.49
N MET A 88 -5.76 30.73 -24.85
CA MET A 88 -4.91 30.69 -23.66
C MET A 88 -5.61 30.00 -22.47
N PHE A 89 -6.93 30.20 -22.28
CA PHE A 89 -7.69 29.53 -21.20
C PHE A 89 -7.53 28.01 -21.23
N ASN A 90 -7.56 27.41 -22.42
CA ASN A 90 -7.49 25.94 -22.58
C ASN A 90 -6.16 25.35 -22.11
N ILE A 91 -5.10 26.17 -22.03
CA ILE A 91 -3.76 25.79 -21.58
C ILE A 91 -3.41 26.39 -20.20
N THR A 92 -4.36 27.02 -19.52
CA THR A 92 -4.17 27.63 -18.19
C THR A 92 -4.53 26.66 -17.07
N PHE A 93 -3.62 26.54 -16.11
CA PHE A 93 -3.70 25.73 -14.89
C PHE A 93 -3.74 26.68 -13.68
N PRO A 94 -4.94 27.02 -13.18
CA PRO A 94 -5.09 27.91 -12.04
C PRO A 94 -5.09 27.17 -10.70
N ILE A 95 -4.77 27.92 -9.65
CA ILE A 95 -5.08 27.60 -8.24
C ILE A 95 -5.90 28.75 -7.67
N ARG A 96 -6.59 28.50 -6.54
CA ARG A 96 -7.38 29.53 -5.87
C ARG A 96 -6.50 30.45 -5.03
N GLY A 97 -6.74 31.75 -5.15
CA GLY A 97 -6.31 32.73 -4.15
C GLY A 97 -7.33 32.84 -3.00
N ASN A 98 -7.00 33.64 -1.99
CA ASN A 98 -7.89 33.77 -0.82
C ASN A 98 -9.19 34.51 -1.17
N HIS A 99 -9.17 35.46 -2.11
CA HIS A 99 -10.42 36.12 -2.53
C HIS A 99 -11.33 35.16 -3.31
N ASP A 100 -10.79 34.21 -4.10
CA ASP A 100 -11.61 33.26 -4.86
C ASP A 100 -12.55 32.41 -3.99
N ASN A 101 -12.23 32.24 -2.69
CA ASN A 101 -12.98 31.39 -1.76
C ASN A 101 -13.86 32.17 -0.75
N HIS A 102 -14.01 33.50 -0.88
CA HIS A 102 -14.81 34.29 0.07
C HIS A 102 -16.31 33.95 0.07
N LEU A 103 -16.87 33.51 -1.06
CA LEU A 103 -18.29 33.16 -1.17
C LEU A 103 -18.57 31.70 -0.81
N SER A 104 -19.65 31.47 -0.06
CA SER A 104 -20.11 30.11 0.24
C SER A 104 -20.41 29.32 -1.04
N GLY A 105 -19.88 28.10 -1.13
CA GLY A 105 -19.97 27.26 -2.32
C GLY A 105 -18.94 27.54 -3.42
N ALA A 106 -18.06 28.54 -3.26
CA ALA A 106 -17.03 28.86 -4.25
C ALA A 106 -16.10 27.67 -4.58
N ALA A 107 -15.73 26.87 -3.57
CA ALA A 107 -14.98 25.62 -3.77
C ALA A 107 -15.69 24.67 -4.75
N ALA A 108 -16.96 24.34 -4.48
CA ALA A 108 -17.75 23.44 -5.33
C ALA A 108 -17.93 24.00 -6.76
N ASN A 109 -18.19 25.31 -6.88
CA ASN A 109 -18.34 25.96 -8.18
C ASN A 109 -17.02 25.92 -8.99
N TRP A 110 -15.87 26.08 -8.33
CA TRP A 110 -14.56 25.95 -8.96
C TRP A 110 -14.31 24.54 -9.51
N GLN A 111 -14.55 23.47 -8.72
CA GLN A 111 -14.37 22.09 -9.20
C GLN A 111 -15.31 21.77 -10.38
N ASN A 112 -16.51 22.35 -10.40
CA ASN A 112 -17.45 22.21 -11.53
C ASN A 112 -17.02 23.00 -12.80
N TYR A 113 -16.23 24.06 -12.66
CA TYR A 113 -15.83 24.93 -13.78
C TYR A 113 -14.57 24.45 -14.50
N PHE A 114 -13.61 23.88 -13.75
CA PHE A 114 -12.32 23.45 -14.28
C PHE A 114 -12.20 21.92 -14.36
N ASN A 115 -11.97 21.41 -15.57
CA ASN A 115 -11.58 20.02 -15.78
C ASN A 115 -10.07 19.95 -16.07
N LEU A 116 -9.27 20.10 -15.01
CA LEU A 116 -7.82 20.22 -15.09
C LEU A 116 -7.16 18.94 -15.62
N GLY A 117 -7.74 17.77 -15.36
CA GLY A 117 -7.31 16.49 -15.95
C GLY A 117 -7.48 16.45 -17.47
N ALA A 118 -8.63 16.89 -17.98
CA ALA A 118 -8.86 17.01 -19.42
C ALA A 118 -7.98 18.09 -20.06
N GLN A 119 -7.70 19.20 -19.35
CA GLN A 119 -6.78 20.24 -19.83
C GLN A 119 -5.33 19.74 -19.89
N ALA A 120 -4.86 19.00 -18.88
CA ALA A 120 -3.56 18.35 -18.89
C ALA A 120 -3.44 17.38 -20.07
N ALA A 121 -4.43 16.50 -20.28
CA ALA A 121 -4.46 15.59 -21.43
C ALA A 121 -4.49 16.35 -22.77
N ALA A 122 -5.24 17.46 -22.87
CA ALA A 122 -5.39 18.24 -24.10
C ALA A 122 -4.10 18.94 -24.56
N ILE A 123 -3.19 19.31 -23.64
CA ILE A 123 -1.86 19.81 -24.01
C ILE A 123 -0.86 18.69 -24.34
N GLY A 124 -1.19 17.43 -24.05
CA GLY A 124 -0.28 16.28 -24.14
C GLY A 124 0.46 15.96 -22.84
N GLY A 125 -0.03 16.47 -21.70
CA GLY A 125 0.46 16.12 -20.38
C GLY A 125 0.05 14.70 -19.96
N SER A 126 0.81 14.14 -19.01
CA SER A 126 0.65 12.76 -18.52
C SER A 126 0.68 12.70 -16.99
N ASN A 127 0.52 11.51 -16.40
CA ASN A 127 0.57 11.28 -14.95
C ASN A 127 -0.27 12.28 -14.12
N TYR A 128 -1.45 12.67 -14.62
CA TYR A 128 -2.33 13.57 -13.89
C TYR A 128 -2.82 12.90 -12.61
N SER A 129 -2.71 13.59 -11.49
CA SER A 129 -3.21 13.15 -10.18
C SER A 129 -3.68 14.36 -9.39
N ALA A 130 -4.85 14.24 -8.76
CA ALA A 130 -5.38 15.19 -7.80
C ALA A 130 -5.45 14.56 -6.41
N LEU A 131 -5.34 15.37 -5.37
CA LEU A 131 -5.64 14.96 -4.00
C LEU A 131 -7.17 15.05 -3.81
N SER A 132 -7.81 14.05 -3.20
CA SER A 132 -9.28 14.02 -3.08
C SER A 132 -9.82 15.16 -2.21
N ASP A 133 -10.92 15.77 -2.65
CA ASP A 133 -11.71 16.84 -2.00
C ASP A 133 -11.02 18.21 -1.77
N ASP A 134 -9.73 18.32 -2.08
CA ASP A 134 -8.92 19.54 -2.02
C ASP A 134 -8.45 19.86 -3.45
N LEU A 135 -8.54 21.12 -3.94
CA LEU A 135 -8.31 21.43 -5.37
C LEU A 135 -6.83 21.40 -5.81
N THR A 136 -6.02 20.61 -5.10
CA THR A 136 -4.61 20.33 -5.33
C THR A 136 -4.43 19.26 -6.41
N TYR A 137 -3.54 19.51 -7.37
CA TYR A 137 -3.32 18.64 -8.53
C TYR A 137 -1.90 18.69 -9.06
N SER A 138 -1.56 17.70 -9.88
CA SER A 138 -0.25 17.54 -10.51
C SER A 138 -0.37 16.86 -11.86
N PHE A 139 0.60 17.10 -12.73
CA PHE A 139 0.76 16.41 -14.02
C PHE A 139 2.20 16.56 -14.52
N ASP A 140 2.58 15.75 -15.50
CA ASP A 140 3.85 15.84 -16.20
C ASP A 140 3.70 16.48 -17.57
N TYR A 141 4.68 17.31 -17.94
CA TYR A 141 4.86 17.80 -19.29
C TYR A 141 6.34 17.84 -19.66
N GLY A 142 6.71 17.23 -20.79
CA GLY A 142 8.11 17.06 -21.18
C GLY A 142 8.89 16.29 -20.12
N ASN A 143 10.02 16.85 -19.66
CA ASN A 143 10.85 16.31 -18.58
C ASN A 143 10.54 16.93 -17.21
N SER A 144 9.33 17.46 -16.99
CA SER A 144 9.00 18.27 -15.81
C SER A 144 7.67 17.88 -15.15
N ARG A 145 7.65 17.83 -13.82
CA ARG A 145 6.48 17.66 -12.95
C ARG A 145 5.93 19.02 -12.54
N PHE A 146 4.64 19.26 -12.78
CA PHE A 146 3.92 20.44 -12.33
C PHE A 146 3.02 20.07 -11.15
N ILE A 147 3.00 20.88 -10.09
CA ILE A 147 2.17 20.63 -8.90
C ILE A 147 1.55 21.95 -8.41
N GLY A 148 0.22 22.05 -8.51
CA GLY A 148 -0.57 23.17 -8.02
C GLY A 148 -1.25 22.82 -6.70
N PHE A 149 -1.11 23.67 -5.67
CA PHE A 149 -1.78 23.48 -4.38
C PHE A 149 -2.93 24.46 -4.17
N ASP A 150 -4.05 23.93 -3.69
CA ASP A 150 -5.19 24.71 -3.21
C ASP A 150 -4.94 25.16 -1.77
N VAL A 151 -4.09 26.18 -1.65
CA VAL A 151 -3.70 26.81 -0.39
C VAL A 151 -4.02 28.30 -0.50
N PRO A 152 -5.28 28.71 -0.24
CA PRO A 152 -5.74 30.07 -0.49
C PRO A 152 -5.11 31.08 0.49
N GLY A 153 -4.23 31.94 -0.01
CA GLY A 153 -3.61 33.04 0.76
C GLY A 153 -2.29 32.68 1.44
N ASP A 154 -2.27 31.67 2.30
CA ASP A 154 -1.18 31.48 3.27
C ASP A 154 -0.62 30.05 3.27
N ILE A 155 0.69 29.91 3.07
CA ILE A 155 1.42 28.63 3.05
C ILE A 155 1.25 27.79 4.32
N THR A 156 0.98 28.40 5.47
CA THR A 156 0.72 27.67 6.72
C THR A 156 -0.61 26.92 6.74
N LEU A 157 -1.50 27.21 5.80
CA LEU A 157 -2.73 26.44 5.59
C LEU A 157 -2.48 25.12 4.84
N MET A 158 -1.26 24.90 4.31
CA MET A 158 -0.93 23.65 3.63
C MET A 158 -1.01 22.47 4.60
N SER A 159 -1.95 21.57 4.35
CA SER A 159 -2.26 20.46 5.24
C SER A 159 -1.14 19.40 5.27
N PRO A 160 -1.01 18.62 6.35
CA PRO A 160 -0.08 17.48 6.37
C PRO A 160 -0.33 16.48 5.24
N ALA A 161 -1.57 16.35 4.75
CA ALA A 161 -1.92 15.53 3.61
C ALA A 161 -1.35 16.10 2.30
N GLN A 162 -1.49 17.41 2.05
CA GLN A 162 -0.86 18.09 0.91
C GLN A 162 0.68 17.98 0.95
N ILE A 163 1.31 18.10 2.13
CA ILE A 163 2.77 17.97 2.30
C ILE A 163 3.24 16.53 2.05
N ALA A 164 2.56 15.52 2.59
CA ALA A 164 2.90 14.11 2.35
C ALA A 164 2.66 13.70 0.89
N TRP A 165 1.61 14.25 0.27
CA TRP A 165 1.34 14.07 -1.14
C TRP A 165 2.41 14.76 -2.01
N LEU A 166 2.88 15.96 -1.66
CA LEU A 166 4.02 16.60 -2.34
C LEU A 166 5.25 15.70 -2.37
N ASP A 167 5.65 15.16 -1.21
CA ASP A 167 6.76 14.19 -1.10
C ASP A 167 6.55 13.00 -2.06
N GLN A 168 5.38 12.38 -2.04
CA GLN A 168 5.05 11.28 -2.95
C GLN A 168 5.15 11.69 -4.44
N ARG A 169 4.65 12.88 -4.81
CA ARG A 169 4.66 13.37 -6.19
C ARG A 169 6.04 13.83 -6.65
N LEU A 170 6.94 14.24 -5.76
CA LEU A 170 8.33 14.51 -6.08
C LEU A 170 9.15 13.21 -6.20
N THR A 171 8.98 12.29 -5.25
CA THR A 171 9.57 10.93 -5.28
C THR A 171 9.23 10.20 -6.59
N ASP A 172 7.97 10.25 -7.01
CA ASP A 172 7.50 9.66 -8.28
C ASP A 172 8.19 10.32 -9.49
N ALA A 173 8.30 11.65 -9.52
CA ALA A 173 8.96 12.36 -10.61
C ALA A 173 10.47 12.02 -10.71
N GLU A 174 11.14 11.87 -9.57
CA GLU A 174 12.54 11.45 -9.48
C GLU A 174 12.73 10.00 -9.97
N ASN A 175 11.86 9.08 -9.57
CA ASN A 175 11.87 7.68 -10.04
C ASN A 175 11.59 7.56 -11.55
N GLN A 176 10.82 8.48 -12.13
CA GLN A 176 10.59 8.57 -13.58
C GLN A 176 11.73 9.26 -14.35
N GLY A 177 12.76 9.76 -13.67
CA GLY A 177 13.91 10.42 -14.29
C GLY A 177 13.60 11.82 -14.84
N LEU A 178 12.56 12.48 -14.33
CA LEU A 178 12.26 13.87 -14.67
C LEU A 178 13.33 14.80 -14.10
N SER A 179 13.59 15.92 -14.79
CA SER A 179 14.71 16.82 -14.46
C SER A 179 14.29 18.01 -13.60
N HIS A 180 12.99 18.33 -13.59
CA HIS A 180 12.45 19.50 -12.91
C HIS A 180 11.12 19.20 -12.23
N ALA A 181 10.90 19.80 -11.07
CA ALA A 181 9.58 20.01 -10.50
C ALA A 181 9.32 21.51 -10.34
N PHE A 182 8.13 21.94 -10.77
CA PHE A 182 7.64 23.31 -10.69
C PHE A 182 6.37 23.35 -9.85
N LEU A 183 6.42 24.05 -8.73
CA LEU A 183 5.31 24.14 -7.77
C LEU A 183 4.59 25.49 -7.89
N PHE A 184 3.30 25.57 -7.60
CA PHE A 184 2.58 26.85 -7.60
C PHE A 184 1.37 26.85 -6.66
N TRP A 185 1.21 27.94 -5.92
CA TRP A 185 0.07 28.24 -5.04
C TRP A 185 0.13 29.73 -4.64
N HIS A 186 -0.91 30.25 -3.99
CA HIS A 186 -1.13 31.70 -3.97
C HIS A 186 -0.08 32.48 -3.13
N GLY A 187 0.07 32.13 -1.85
CA GLY A 187 1.04 32.75 -0.94
C GLY A 187 2.47 32.19 -1.08
N PRO A 188 3.53 33.00 -0.95
CA PRO A 188 4.91 32.52 -1.11
C PRO A 188 5.43 31.66 0.04
N VAL A 189 6.51 30.91 -0.23
CA VAL A 189 7.35 30.25 0.79
C VAL A 189 8.10 31.28 1.64
N TYR A 190 8.58 32.34 0.99
CA TYR A 190 9.27 33.45 1.63
C TYR A 190 8.75 34.79 1.09
N ALA A 191 8.12 35.58 1.95
CA ALA A 191 7.54 36.86 1.56
C ALA A 191 8.60 37.89 1.11
N MET A 192 8.40 38.52 -0.05
CA MET A 192 9.28 39.52 -0.64
C MET A 192 8.77 40.97 -0.54
N ASP A 193 7.46 41.23 -0.40
CA ASP A 193 6.95 42.59 -0.13
C ASP A 193 6.74 42.86 1.37
N GLY A 194 6.53 41.81 2.17
CA GLY A 194 6.25 41.91 3.61
C GLY A 194 4.78 42.21 3.95
N HIS A 195 3.89 42.12 2.95
CA HIS A 195 2.43 42.18 3.09
C HIS A 195 1.88 40.87 3.68
N CYS A 196 2.53 39.75 3.34
CA CYS A 196 2.43 38.43 3.97
C CYS A 196 3.83 38.04 4.54
N CYS A 197 4.13 36.84 5.03
CA CYS A 197 3.40 35.61 5.33
C CYS A 197 4.09 34.99 6.59
N PRO A 198 3.53 33.99 7.28
CA PRO A 198 4.23 33.28 8.32
C PRO A 198 5.29 32.33 7.72
N THR A 199 6.15 31.78 8.58
CA THR A 199 7.17 30.80 8.20
C THR A 199 6.54 29.53 7.62
N ALA A 200 7.03 29.08 6.46
CA ALA A 200 6.66 27.79 5.88
C ALA A 200 6.78 26.64 6.90
N PRO A 201 5.83 25.68 6.95
CA PRO A 201 5.88 24.56 7.89
C PRO A 201 7.20 23.79 7.81
N SER A 202 7.78 23.42 8.96
CA SER A 202 9.05 22.68 9.01
C SER A 202 8.99 21.34 8.25
N ALA A 203 7.83 20.67 8.27
CA ALA A 203 7.58 19.47 7.47
C ALA A 203 7.69 19.74 5.96
N LEU A 204 7.20 20.89 5.47
CA LEU A 204 7.30 21.27 4.07
C LEU A 204 8.76 21.58 3.68
N ILE A 205 9.51 22.26 4.55
CA ILE A 205 10.96 22.46 4.34
C ILE A 205 11.72 21.13 4.34
N SER A 206 11.35 20.16 5.17
CA SER A 206 11.92 18.81 5.13
C SER A 206 11.67 18.10 3.79
N VAL A 207 10.50 18.29 3.18
CA VAL A 207 10.21 17.78 1.83
C VAL A 207 11.04 18.50 0.77
N PHE A 208 11.17 19.82 0.84
CA PHE A 208 12.06 20.57 -0.08
C PHE A 208 13.52 20.10 0.02
N ASN A 209 14.03 19.87 1.23
CA ASN A 209 15.38 19.36 1.49
C ASN A 209 15.61 17.93 0.98
N LYS A 210 14.55 17.14 0.82
CA LYS A 210 14.61 15.72 0.42
C LYS A 210 14.69 15.55 -1.10
N HIS A 211 14.16 16.50 -1.87
CA HIS A 211 13.87 16.32 -3.30
C HIS A 211 14.68 17.27 -4.21
N PRO A 212 15.88 16.86 -4.65
CA PRO A 212 16.73 17.68 -5.53
C PRO A 212 16.10 18.02 -6.88
N ILE A 213 15.02 17.36 -7.29
CA ILE A 213 14.26 17.73 -8.51
C ILE A 213 13.58 19.11 -8.41
N LEU A 214 13.28 19.60 -7.20
CA LEU A 214 12.56 20.85 -6.97
C LEU A 214 13.32 22.04 -7.57
N SER A 215 12.79 22.60 -8.66
CA SER A 215 13.49 23.59 -9.47
C SER A 215 13.01 25.01 -9.21
N ALA A 216 11.70 25.23 -9.15
CA ALA A 216 11.15 26.53 -8.77
C ALA A 216 9.72 26.48 -8.20
N SER A 217 9.32 27.55 -7.50
CA SER A 217 7.93 27.80 -7.11
C SER A 217 7.40 29.15 -7.61
N PHE A 218 6.09 29.24 -7.87
CA PHE A 218 5.40 30.41 -8.44
C PHE A 218 4.20 30.85 -7.59
N HIS A 219 4.11 32.16 -7.31
CA HIS A 219 3.14 32.75 -6.39
C HIS A 219 2.52 34.05 -6.92
N GLY A 220 1.45 34.54 -6.28
CA GLY A 220 0.72 35.75 -6.71
C GLY A 220 0.24 36.70 -5.61
N HIS A 221 0.14 36.23 -4.36
CA HIS A 221 -0.49 36.95 -3.24
C HIS A 221 0.13 38.30 -2.88
N GLU A 222 1.43 38.49 -3.13
CA GLU A 222 2.13 39.77 -2.88
C GLU A 222 1.96 40.80 -4.01
N HIS A 223 1.28 40.46 -5.12
CA HIS A 223 1.02 41.38 -6.24
C HIS A 223 2.28 42.11 -6.77
N ILE A 224 3.43 41.43 -6.78
CA ILE A 224 4.74 41.92 -7.26
C ILE A 224 5.39 40.94 -8.24
N LEU A 225 6.29 41.45 -9.08
CA LEU A 225 7.08 40.67 -10.03
C LEU A 225 8.54 40.55 -9.56
N THR A 226 8.86 39.48 -8.84
CA THR A 226 10.15 39.30 -8.17
C THR A 226 10.72 37.88 -8.30
N TYR A 227 12.02 37.80 -8.05
CA TYR A 227 12.78 36.55 -7.97
C TYR A 227 13.71 36.57 -6.74
N ALA A 228 13.81 35.43 -6.07
CA ALA A 228 14.85 35.15 -5.07
C ALA A 228 15.30 33.69 -5.15
N ASN A 229 16.58 33.45 -4.97
CA ASN A 229 17.11 32.13 -4.63
C ASN A 229 16.80 31.85 -3.15
N LEU A 230 15.98 30.86 -2.85
CA LEU A 230 15.75 30.44 -1.47
C LEU A 230 16.88 29.52 -1.05
N ASN A 231 17.62 29.94 -0.03
CA ASN A 231 18.67 29.17 0.63
C ASN A 231 18.65 29.47 2.15
N THR A 232 19.68 29.01 2.86
CA THR A 232 19.87 29.21 4.31
C THR A 232 19.79 30.66 4.78
N SER A 233 19.99 31.65 3.89
CA SER A 233 19.88 33.08 4.21
C SER A 233 18.43 33.57 4.35
N GLN A 234 17.49 32.95 3.61
CA GLN A 234 16.06 33.24 3.68
C GLN A 234 15.35 32.29 4.66
N ILE A 235 15.73 31.01 4.63
CA ILE A 235 15.14 29.94 5.43
C ILE A 235 16.28 29.09 6.00
N SER A 236 16.63 29.30 7.27
CA SER A 236 17.84 28.71 7.89
C SER A 236 17.87 27.18 7.92
N SER A 237 16.71 26.53 7.82
CA SER A 237 16.57 25.07 7.75
C SER A 237 16.54 24.50 6.33
N LEU A 238 16.60 25.33 5.28
CA LEU A 238 16.61 24.88 3.88
C LEU A 238 18.05 24.51 3.44
N THR A 239 18.28 23.23 3.21
CA THR A 239 19.59 22.66 2.86
C THR A 239 19.79 22.47 1.36
N ASP A 240 18.72 22.35 0.57
CA ASP A 240 18.79 22.31 -0.91
C ASP A 240 18.13 23.56 -1.50
N PRO A 241 18.90 24.48 -2.12
CA PRO A 241 18.36 25.72 -2.69
C PRO A 241 17.46 25.51 -3.91
N PHE A 242 16.40 26.31 -3.99
CA PHE A 242 15.53 26.39 -5.17
C PHE A 242 15.08 27.83 -5.43
N GLU A 243 14.52 28.07 -6.62
CA GLU A 243 14.19 29.41 -7.08
C GLU A 243 12.72 29.76 -6.76
N GLN A 244 12.46 30.89 -6.10
CA GLN A 244 11.10 31.39 -5.91
C GLN A 244 10.82 32.59 -6.81
N PHE A 245 9.67 32.55 -7.48
CA PHE A 245 9.15 33.65 -8.29
C PHE A 245 7.81 34.13 -7.71
N ILE A 246 7.69 35.43 -7.45
CA ILE A 246 6.37 36.05 -7.37
C ILE A 246 6.06 36.54 -8.78
N SER A 247 4.97 36.04 -9.34
CA SER A 247 4.52 36.31 -10.70
C SER A 247 3.28 37.22 -10.73
N GLY A 248 3.12 38.05 -9.69
CA GLY A 248 2.27 39.24 -9.73
C GLY A 248 2.83 40.28 -10.72
N ASP A 249 2.08 41.24 -11.26
CA ASP A 249 0.67 41.54 -11.09
C ASP A 249 -0.03 41.51 -12.47
N ALA A 250 -1.22 40.92 -12.53
CA ALA A 250 -2.05 40.79 -13.72
C ALA A 250 -3.38 41.56 -13.63
N GLY A 251 -3.59 42.34 -12.57
CA GLY A 251 -4.78 43.18 -12.35
C GLY A 251 -5.11 43.55 -10.89
N ALA A 252 -4.48 42.95 -9.90
CA ALA A 252 -4.68 43.26 -8.47
C ALA A 252 -4.12 44.63 -8.06
N GLY A 253 -3.13 45.14 -8.77
CA GLY A 253 -2.43 46.39 -8.50
C GLY A 253 -1.01 46.14 -7.95
N PRO A 254 0.04 46.77 -8.51
CA PRO A 254 1.40 46.41 -8.18
C PRO A 254 1.83 46.96 -6.82
N ASN A 255 2.19 46.07 -5.90
CA ASN A 255 2.81 46.40 -4.63
C ASN A 255 4.29 46.80 -4.79
N THR A 256 4.95 47.17 -3.68
CA THR A 256 6.37 47.51 -3.62
C THR A 256 7.15 46.43 -2.89
N ALA A 257 8.12 45.80 -3.54
CA ALA A 257 8.95 44.78 -2.91
C ALA A 257 9.83 45.38 -1.80
N THR A 258 9.99 44.64 -0.69
CA THR A 258 10.81 45.07 0.44
C THR A 258 12.29 44.84 0.16
N SER A 259 13.08 45.92 0.27
CA SER A 259 14.53 45.89 0.03
C SER A 259 15.23 44.83 0.88
N GLY A 260 16.11 44.05 0.25
CA GLY A 260 16.87 42.97 0.90
C GLY A 260 16.15 41.61 0.98
N ARG A 261 14.94 41.48 0.43
CA ARG A 261 14.19 40.20 0.39
C ARG A 261 14.11 39.53 -0.98
N TYR A 262 14.67 40.16 -2.02
CA TYR A 262 14.68 39.69 -3.39
C TYR A 262 16.08 39.80 -4.01
N ASP A 263 16.39 38.94 -4.97
CA ASP A 263 17.58 39.07 -5.84
C ASP A 263 17.28 39.96 -7.05
N TYR A 264 16.03 39.92 -7.54
CA TYR A 264 15.56 40.80 -8.61
C TYR A 264 14.10 41.20 -8.40
N TRP A 265 13.80 42.47 -8.70
CA TRP A 265 12.45 43.04 -8.72
C TRP A 265 12.25 43.83 -10.01
N LEU A 266 11.25 43.47 -10.81
CA LEU A 266 10.80 44.30 -11.91
C LEU A 266 9.72 45.26 -11.40
N ASN A 267 10.11 46.52 -11.19
CA ASN A 267 9.18 47.55 -10.77
C ASN A 267 8.12 47.82 -11.86
N LEU A 268 6.87 47.44 -11.57
CA LEU A 268 5.72 47.58 -12.45
C LEU A 268 5.05 48.96 -12.38
N SER A 269 5.56 49.91 -11.59
CA SER A 269 4.96 51.24 -11.41
C SER A 269 4.74 51.96 -12.74
N GLY A 270 3.48 52.29 -13.03
CA GLY A 270 3.01 52.89 -14.28
C GLY A 270 1.65 52.31 -14.68
N ALA A 271 0.77 53.14 -15.24
CA ALA A 271 -0.60 52.73 -15.55
C ALA A 271 -0.65 51.48 -16.44
N ASN A 272 -1.53 50.53 -16.07
CA ASN A 272 -1.87 49.31 -16.80
C ASN A 272 -0.66 48.48 -17.27
N SER A 273 0.45 48.52 -16.53
CA SER A 273 1.67 47.81 -16.92
C SER A 273 1.54 46.31 -16.72
N GLY A 274 1.35 45.85 -15.48
CA GLY A 274 1.35 44.43 -15.15
C GLY A 274 2.60 43.67 -15.61
N GLY A 275 2.64 42.36 -15.40
CA GLY A 275 3.72 41.53 -15.89
C GLY A 275 3.50 40.03 -15.74
N PHE A 276 4.46 39.27 -16.26
CA PHE A 276 4.48 37.81 -16.17
C PHE A 276 5.91 37.28 -16.37
N VAL A 277 6.13 36.02 -16.00
CA VAL A 277 7.38 35.31 -16.26
C VAL A 277 7.13 34.25 -17.33
N THR A 278 7.97 34.17 -18.37
CA THR A 278 8.07 32.93 -19.18
C THR A 278 9.20 32.07 -18.66
N VAL A 279 9.01 30.76 -18.65
CA VAL A 279 10.04 29.79 -18.29
C VAL A 279 10.31 28.90 -19.51
N ASP A 280 11.53 29.01 -20.04
CA ASP A 280 12.06 28.18 -21.12
C ASP A 280 12.83 26.99 -20.53
N VAL A 281 12.21 25.81 -20.49
CA VAL A 281 12.85 24.57 -20.05
C VAL A 281 13.64 23.96 -21.20
N SER A 282 14.85 23.45 -20.93
CA SER A 282 15.73 22.80 -21.90
C SER A 282 16.72 21.85 -21.19
N GLY A 283 16.40 20.55 -21.15
CA GLY A 283 17.24 19.56 -20.48
C GLY A 283 17.22 19.76 -18.96
N SER A 284 18.39 19.82 -18.32
CA SER A 284 18.52 20.13 -16.88
C SER A 284 18.56 21.63 -16.56
N SER A 285 18.33 22.49 -17.56
CA SER A 285 18.32 23.95 -17.40
C SER A 285 16.94 24.53 -17.68
N PHE A 286 16.59 25.60 -16.96
CA PHE A 286 15.46 26.45 -17.31
C PHE A 286 15.87 27.93 -17.31
N THR A 287 15.25 28.74 -18.16
CA THR A 287 15.51 30.19 -18.25
C THR A 287 14.23 30.95 -17.92
N ALA A 288 14.27 31.75 -16.85
CA ALA A 288 13.19 32.66 -16.50
C ALA A 288 13.40 34.00 -17.22
N ASN A 289 12.37 34.50 -17.90
CA ASN A 289 12.37 35.80 -18.56
C ASN A 289 11.20 36.64 -18.05
N PHE A 290 11.49 37.84 -17.54
CA PHE A 290 10.52 38.74 -16.93
C PHE A 290 9.99 39.73 -17.95
N TYR A 291 8.67 39.78 -18.14
CA TYR A 291 8.01 40.70 -19.07
C TYR A 291 7.15 41.72 -18.31
N ARG A 292 7.23 42.97 -18.77
CA ARG A 292 6.28 44.04 -18.45
C ARG A 292 5.24 44.13 -19.56
N GLY A 293 3.99 44.43 -19.25
CA GLY A 293 2.99 44.67 -20.29
C GLY A 293 3.37 45.83 -21.21
N GLY A 294 3.15 45.64 -22.51
CA GLY A 294 3.57 46.56 -23.57
C GLY A 294 4.99 46.32 -24.10
N ASN A 295 5.85 45.58 -23.39
CA ASN A 295 7.24 45.35 -23.80
C ASN A 295 7.40 44.00 -24.51
N THR A 296 7.81 44.02 -25.78
CA THR A 296 8.03 42.80 -26.60
C THR A 296 9.32 42.05 -26.28
N THR A 297 10.21 42.64 -25.47
CA THR A 297 11.47 42.04 -25.01
C THR A 297 11.45 41.82 -23.49
N PRO A 298 12.10 40.77 -22.98
CA PRO A 298 12.22 40.58 -21.55
C PRO A 298 13.06 41.68 -20.93
N GLN A 299 12.65 42.16 -19.76
CA GLN A 299 13.35 43.20 -19.00
C GLN A 299 14.48 42.62 -18.14
N TRP A 300 14.41 41.31 -17.88
CA TRP A 300 15.45 40.54 -17.22
C TRP A 300 15.33 39.07 -17.63
N THR A 301 16.47 38.40 -17.71
CA THR A 301 16.60 36.99 -18.10
C THR A 301 17.67 36.35 -17.23
N LYS A 302 17.39 35.18 -16.65
CA LYS A 302 18.38 34.36 -15.92
C LYS A 302 18.16 32.89 -16.24
N THR A 303 19.25 32.19 -16.57
CA THR A 303 19.28 30.75 -16.76
C THR A 303 19.74 30.07 -15.48
N PHE A 304 19.05 29.01 -15.12
CA PHE A 304 19.30 28.14 -13.98
C PHE A 304 19.61 26.74 -14.52
N THR A 305 20.48 26.01 -13.82
CA THR A 305 20.88 24.66 -14.22
C THR A 305 20.93 23.79 -12.97
N LYS A 306 20.10 22.74 -12.95
CA LYS A 306 20.22 21.68 -11.94
C LYS A 306 21.51 20.91 -12.18
N GLY A 307 22.20 20.55 -11.09
CA GLY A 307 23.40 19.71 -11.14
C GLY A 307 23.11 18.40 -11.87
N ASN A 308 24.13 17.83 -12.53
CA ASN A 308 23.97 16.65 -13.35
C ASN A 308 23.26 15.51 -12.60
N ALA A 309 22.09 15.08 -13.11
CA ALA A 309 21.54 13.78 -12.78
C ALA A 309 22.56 12.68 -13.13
N PRO A 310 22.60 11.54 -12.41
CA PRO A 310 23.43 10.40 -12.79
C PRO A 310 23.10 9.96 -14.22
N SER A 311 24.08 10.04 -15.12
CA SER A 311 23.90 9.61 -16.51
C SER A 311 23.78 8.08 -16.58
N PRO A 312 22.77 7.50 -17.26
CA PRO A 312 22.68 6.06 -17.43
C PRO A 312 23.82 5.57 -18.32
N THR A 313 24.71 4.75 -17.75
CA THR A 313 25.86 4.18 -18.46
C THR A 313 25.42 3.33 -19.65
N ALA A 314 25.79 3.74 -20.87
CA ALA A 314 25.39 3.05 -22.10
C ALA A 314 26.04 1.65 -22.22
N GLY A 315 25.21 0.60 -22.09
CA GLY A 315 25.58 -0.77 -22.45
C GLY A 315 25.64 -0.99 -23.98
N PRO A 316 26.37 -2.00 -24.47
CA PRO A 316 26.62 -2.19 -25.90
C PRO A 316 25.35 -2.59 -26.67
N SER A 317 25.19 -2.02 -27.87
CA SER A 317 24.03 -2.24 -28.74
C SER A 317 23.97 -3.69 -29.29
N PRO A 318 22.89 -4.45 -29.06
CA PRO A 318 22.75 -5.80 -29.60
C PRO A 318 22.32 -5.77 -31.07
N THR A 319 23.10 -6.45 -31.91
CA THR A 319 22.79 -6.60 -33.35
C THR A 319 21.66 -7.62 -33.54
N ARG A 320 20.63 -7.29 -34.34
CA ARG A 320 19.48 -8.17 -34.59
C ARG A 320 19.87 -9.44 -35.34
N THR A 321 19.37 -10.59 -34.90
CA THR A 321 19.37 -11.88 -35.62
C THR A 321 17.92 -12.37 -35.78
N PRO A 322 17.51 -13.03 -36.89
CA PRO A 322 16.08 -13.26 -37.19
C PRO A 322 15.44 -14.42 -36.42
N THR A 323 14.14 -14.28 -36.14
CA THR A 323 13.30 -15.26 -35.43
C THR A 323 12.90 -16.46 -36.31
N PRO A 324 12.95 -17.72 -35.81
CA PRO A 324 12.30 -18.87 -36.46
C PRO A 324 10.80 -18.96 -36.15
N GLN A 325 10.03 -19.37 -37.15
CA GLN A 325 8.57 -19.57 -37.08
C GLN A 325 8.22 -20.98 -36.58
N PHE A 326 7.24 -21.11 -35.67
CA PHE A 326 6.72 -22.40 -35.20
C PHE A 326 5.24 -22.61 -35.56
N THR A 327 4.86 -23.88 -35.75
CA THR A 327 3.54 -24.33 -36.21
C THR A 327 2.92 -25.27 -35.16
N PRO A 328 1.61 -25.15 -34.82
CA PRO A 328 1.01 -25.89 -33.71
C PRO A 328 0.56 -27.31 -34.09
N THR A 329 0.65 -28.25 -33.15
CA THR A 329 -0.01 -29.57 -33.19
C THR A 329 -0.65 -29.86 -31.81
N ARG A 330 -1.66 -30.74 -31.73
CA ARG A 330 -2.69 -30.74 -30.66
C ARG A 330 -2.97 -32.15 -30.10
N THR A 331 -3.39 -32.23 -28.82
CA THR A 331 -4.21 -33.33 -28.21
C THR A 331 -3.43 -34.63 -27.86
N PRO A 332 -3.76 -35.50 -26.84
CA PRO A 332 -5.00 -35.64 -26.01
C PRO A 332 -4.87 -35.70 -24.46
N THR A 333 -6.04 -35.74 -23.80
CA THR A 333 -6.37 -36.11 -22.38
C THR A 333 -7.22 -37.40 -22.42
N PRO A 334 -7.12 -38.44 -21.55
CA PRO A 334 -7.75 -38.54 -20.19
C PRO A 334 -7.02 -39.55 -19.22
N PRO A 335 -7.57 -40.15 -18.11
CA PRO A 335 -8.86 -40.05 -17.38
C PRO A 335 -8.73 -39.87 -15.83
N ILE A 336 -9.81 -40.16 -15.04
CA ILE A 336 -10.00 -39.81 -13.59
C ILE A 336 -10.38 -41.05 -12.72
N SER A 337 -10.14 -40.98 -11.39
CA SER A 337 -10.87 -41.64 -10.25
C SER A 337 -10.21 -42.89 -9.58
N PRO A 338 -10.43 -43.24 -8.28
CA PRO A 338 -11.24 -42.64 -7.19
C PRO A 338 -10.52 -42.44 -5.81
N THR A 339 -11.28 -41.96 -4.81
CA THR A 339 -10.92 -41.50 -3.43
C THR A 339 -10.67 -42.58 -2.35
N ARG A 340 -9.86 -42.29 -1.31
CA ARG A 340 -10.13 -42.65 0.12
C ARG A 340 -9.35 -41.80 1.17
N THR A 341 -9.89 -41.78 2.38
CA THR A 341 -9.72 -40.88 3.56
C THR A 341 -8.80 -41.50 4.66
N PRO A 342 -8.50 -40.85 5.82
CA PRO A 342 -7.89 -39.54 6.15
C PRO A 342 -6.52 -39.65 6.90
N THR A 343 -5.76 -38.55 7.05
CA THR A 343 -4.50 -38.52 7.87
C THR A 343 -4.31 -37.18 8.62
N PRO A 344 -3.82 -37.16 9.88
CA PRO A 344 -3.69 -35.94 10.71
C PRO A 344 -2.28 -35.29 10.62
N PRO A 345 -1.88 -34.44 11.60
CA PRO A 345 -1.45 -33.07 11.34
C PRO A 345 -0.18 -32.95 10.47
N VAL A 346 -0.13 -31.93 9.60
CA VAL A 346 0.97 -31.75 8.65
C VAL A 346 2.26 -31.36 9.37
N SER A 347 3.23 -32.28 9.40
CA SER A 347 4.61 -32.00 9.80
C SER A 347 5.40 -31.40 8.63
N ASN A 348 6.38 -30.54 8.91
CA ASN A 348 7.26 -29.92 7.91
C ASN A 348 8.38 -30.87 7.39
N TYR A 349 8.19 -32.19 7.42
CA TYR A 349 9.17 -33.17 6.94
C TYR A 349 8.86 -33.64 5.53
N LEU A 350 9.89 -34.02 4.77
CA LEU A 350 9.76 -34.70 3.49
C LEU A 350 9.69 -36.20 3.76
N GLU A 351 8.54 -36.64 4.29
CA GLU A 351 8.24 -38.02 4.68
C GLU A 351 8.54 -39.00 3.52
N ALA A 352 9.25 -40.09 3.81
CA ALA A 352 9.77 -40.99 2.77
C ALA A 352 8.68 -41.79 2.06
N GLU A 353 7.57 -42.09 2.73
CA GLU A 353 6.42 -42.79 2.13
C GLU A 353 5.68 -41.96 1.08
N ASN A 354 5.86 -40.64 1.10
CA ASN A 354 5.34 -39.71 0.10
C ASN A 354 6.32 -39.50 -1.08
N ALA A 355 7.50 -40.11 -1.04
CA ALA A 355 8.49 -40.04 -2.11
C ALA A 355 8.16 -41.02 -3.27
N THR A 356 8.82 -40.83 -4.42
CA THR A 356 8.68 -41.77 -5.55
C THR A 356 9.58 -42.99 -5.32
N LEU A 357 8.97 -44.17 -5.21
CA LEU A 357 9.65 -45.43 -4.89
C LEU A 357 9.81 -46.33 -6.11
N VAL A 358 10.95 -47.02 -6.21
CA VAL A 358 11.19 -48.10 -7.18
C VAL A 358 11.76 -49.29 -6.43
N SER A 359 11.11 -50.45 -6.49
CA SER A 359 11.52 -51.66 -5.76
C SER A 359 11.76 -51.44 -4.25
N SER A 360 11.05 -50.49 -3.65
CA SER A 360 11.02 -50.22 -2.21
C SER A 360 9.57 -50.14 -1.75
N VAL A 361 9.31 -50.45 -0.48
CA VAL A 361 7.95 -50.58 0.08
C VAL A 361 7.78 -49.69 1.31
N VAL A 362 6.59 -49.14 1.46
CA VAL A 362 6.19 -48.43 2.69
C VAL A 362 5.76 -49.47 3.72
N GLU A 363 6.35 -49.42 4.90
CA GLU A 363 6.09 -50.31 6.02
C GLU A 363 5.86 -49.52 7.31
N ASN A 364 5.21 -50.14 8.29
CA ASN A 364 4.88 -49.51 9.57
C ASN A 364 5.06 -50.46 10.78
N GLU A 365 5.80 -51.56 10.60
CA GLU A 365 6.00 -52.59 11.63
C GLU A 365 6.92 -52.14 12.78
N HIS A 366 7.72 -51.09 12.58
CA HIS A 366 8.73 -50.61 13.54
C HIS A 366 8.42 -49.20 14.03
N ALA A 367 7.62 -49.10 15.09
CA ALA A 367 7.16 -47.85 15.69
C ALA A 367 8.31 -46.85 15.99
N GLY A 368 8.01 -45.57 15.84
CA GLY A 368 8.96 -44.45 16.03
C GLY A 368 9.17 -43.57 14.79
N TYR A 369 8.54 -43.92 13.67
CA TYR A 369 8.50 -43.15 12.43
C TYR A 369 7.58 -41.90 12.51
N THR A 370 7.75 -40.94 11.60
CA THR A 370 6.85 -39.79 11.37
C THR A 370 5.85 -40.09 10.24
N GLY A 371 4.81 -39.25 10.08
CA GLY A 371 3.76 -39.51 9.09
C GLY A 371 2.98 -40.81 9.35
N THR A 372 3.00 -41.72 8.38
CA THR A 372 2.19 -42.95 8.32
C THR A 372 3.01 -44.24 8.22
N GLY A 373 4.31 -44.15 7.91
CA GLY A 373 5.22 -45.28 7.86
C GLY A 373 6.67 -44.83 7.61
N TYR A 374 7.54 -45.78 7.30
CA TYR A 374 8.87 -45.55 6.76
C TYR A 374 9.02 -46.36 5.46
N VAL A 375 10.09 -46.10 4.70
CA VAL A 375 10.40 -46.89 3.51
C VAL A 375 11.52 -47.89 3.78
N ASN A 376 11.21 -49.15 3.51
CA ASN A 376 12.15 -50.26 3.46
C ASN A 376 12.57 -50.52 1.99
N PHE A 377 13.84 -50.80 1.75
CA PHE A 377 14.33 -51.16 0.42
C PHE A 377 14.09 -52.67 0.19
N SER A 378 13.75 -53.09 -1.04
CA SER A 378 13.79 -54.53 -1.32
C SER A 378 15.23 -55.00 -1.49
N LEU A 379 15.50 -56.26 -1.14
CA LEU A 379 16.74 -57.02 -1.38
C LEU A 379 17.01 -57.24 -2.89
N ALA A 380 17.27 -56.15 -3.60
CA ALA A 380 17.59 -56.10 -5.03
C ALA A 380 18.57 -54.95 -5.30
N SER A 381 19.26 -54.99 -6.44
CA SER A 381 19.96 -53.81 -6.97
C SER A 381 18.95 -52.80 -7.51
N GLU A 382 19.27 -51.51 -7.42
CA GLU A 382 18.49 -50.38 -7.95
C GLU A 382 17.18 -50.01 -7.19
N SER A 383 16.84 -50.71 -6.10
CA SER A 383 15.79 -50.27 -5.16
C SER A 383 16.08 -48.85 -4.67
N SER A 384 15.12 -47.94 -4.76
CA SER A 384 15.36 -46.50 -4.54
C SER A 384 14.19 -45.71 -3.96
N ILE A 385 14.55 -44.61 -3.30
CA ILE A 385 13.67 -43.56 -2.77
C ILE A 385 14.06 -42.26 -3.47
N THR A 386 13.10 -41.58 -4.10
CA THR A 386 13.33 -40.33 -4.85
C THR A 386 12.41 -39.23 -4.36
N TRP A 387 12.95 -38.24 -3.65
CA TRP A 387 12.24 -36.99 -3.36
C TRP A 387 12.35 -36.07 -4.57
N ASN A 388 11.22 -35.81 -5.20
CA ASN A 388 11.11 -34.88 -6.32
C ASN A 388 10.67 -33.50 -5.81
N ASN A 389 11.11 -32.44 -6.49
CA ASN A 389 10.79 -31.06 -6.15
C ASN A 389 11.18 -30.67 -4.70
N VAL A 390 12.34 -31.13 -4.21
CA VAL A 390 12.92 -30.63 -2.96
C VAL A 390 13.39 -29.19 -3.20
N GLN A 391 12.85 -28.20 -2.50
CA GLN A 391 13.08 -26.77 -2.76
C GLN A 391 14.23 -26.21 -1.88
N VAL A 392 15.18 -25.41 -2.43
CA VAL A 392 16.19 -24.60 -1.70
C VAL A 392 16.45 -23.17 -2.29
N PRO A 393 16.88 -22.15 -1.54
CA PRO A 393 16.76 -20.74 -2.00
C PRO A 393 17.59 -20.34 -3.22
N SER A 394 18.77 -20.92 -3.30
CA SER A 394 19.87 -20.48 -4.15
C SER A 394 20.83 -21.66 -4.29
N ALA A 395 21.60 -21.69 -5.38
CA ALA A 395 22.53 -22.77 -5.60
C ALA A 395 23.64 -22.70 -4.54
N GLY A 396 23.93 -23.81 -3.85
CA GLY A 396 24.81 -23.80 -2.70
C GLY A 396 24.97 -25.18 -2.04
N GLN A 397 25.82 -25.25 -1.02
CA GLN A 397 26.01 -26.43 -0.18
C GLN A 397 24.92 -26.51 0.90
N TYR A 398 24.17 -27.61 0.92
CA TYR A 398 23.15 -27.88 1.94
C TYR A 398 23.43 -29.17 2.66
N ASP A 399 23.12 -29.17 3.96
CA ASP A 399 23.03 -30.38 4.76
C ASP A 399 21.72 -31.12 4.40
N LEU A 400 21.86 -32.30 3.79
CA LEU A 400 20.79 -33.28 3.65
C LEU A 400 20.80 -34.14 4.91
N ILE A 401 19.68 -34.17 5.63
CA ILE A 401 19.56 -34.89 6.90
C ILE A 401 18.45 -35.94 6.77
N PHE A 402 18.86 -37.20 6.67
CA PHE A 402 17.97 -38.36 6.57
C PHE A 402 17.76 -38.97 7.97
N ARG A 403 16.50 -39.08 8.42
CA ARG A 403 16.15 -39.87 9.61
C ARG A 403 15.91 -41.32 9.20
N TYR A 404 16.47 -42.27 9.94
CA TYR A 404 16.44 -43.69 9.57
C TYR A 404 16.61 -44.62 10.78
N GLY A 405 16.13 -45.86 10.66
CA GLY A 405 16.39 -46.97 11.58
C GLY A 405 17.17 -48.09 10.90
N LEU A 406 18.12 -48.72 11.62
CA LEU A 406 18.94 -49.81 11.10
C LEU A 406 19.35 -50.78 12.22
N GLY A 407 18.72 -51.97 12.22
CA GLY A 407 18.79 -52.90 13.34
C GLY A 407 20.16 -53.53 13.62
N ALA A 408 21.00 -53.76 12.61
CA ALA A 408 22.36 -54.27 12.79
C ALA A 408 23.23 -54.06 11.55
N ALA A 409 24.51 -53.74 11.79
CA ALA A 409 25.58 -53.47 10.82
C ALA A 409 25.30 -52.28 9.88
N ASP A 410 26.37 -51.61 9.46
CA ASP A 410 26.28 -50.44 8.60
C ASP A 410 25.88 -50.86 7.17
N ARG A 411 25.01 -50.08 6.52
CA ARG A 411 24.53 -50.33 5.15
C ARG A 411 24.74 -49.11 4.26
N GLY A 412 25.19 -49.32 3.03
CA GLY A 412 25.48 -48.25 2.08
C GLY A 412 24.51 -48.19 0.91
N VAL A 413 24.15 -46.97 0.51
CA VAL A 413 23.36 -46.67 -0.68
C VAL A 413 24.02 -45.55 -1.48
N GLU A 414 23.85 -45.52 -2.80
CA GLU A 414 24.24 -44.39 -3.62
C GLU A 414 23.31 -43.20 -3.36
N LEU A 415 23.88 -42.03 -3.07
CA LEU A 415 23.19 -40.74 -3.10
C LEU A 415 23.48 -40.01 -4.41
N SER A 416 22.42 -39.63 -5.12
CA SER A 416 22.47 -38.74 -6.28
C SER A 416 21.55 -37.53 -6.12
N VAL A 417 21.97 -36.41 -6.71
CA VAL A 417 21.26 -35.13 -6.73
C VAL A 417 21.18 -34.66 -8.18
N ASN A 418 19.98 -34.33 -8.66
CA ASN A 418 19.71 -33.87 -10.03
C ASN A 418 20.30 -34.78 -11.14
N GLY A 419 20.40 -36.08 -10.87
CA GLY A 419 21.00 -37.07 -11.78
C GLY A 419 22.52 -37.22 -11.68
N TYR A 420 23.20 -36.46 -10.80
CA TYR A 420 24.63 -36.61 -10.53
C TYR A 420 24.87 -37.38 -9.23
N THR A 421 25.67 -38.43 -9.28
CA THR A 421 26.10 -39.19 -8.09
C THR A 421 26.99 -38.31 -7.20
N ILE A 422 26.53 -38.02 -5.98
CA ILE A 422 27.26 -37.23 -4.97
C ILE A 422 28.13 -38.16 -4.11
N ASN A 423 27.60 -39.33 -3.77
CA ASN A 423 28.35 -40.39 -3.09
C ASN A 423 27.85 -41.74 -3.58
N SER A 424 28.71 -42.52 -4.25
CA SER A 424 28.39 -43.86 -4.74
C SER A 424 28.23 -44.91 -3.65
N PHE A 425 28.58 -44.60 -2.40
CA PHE A 425 28.35 -45.47 -1.23
C PHE A 425 28.24 -44.63 0.05
N LEU A 426 27.10 -43.96 0.25
CA LEU A 426 26.77 -43.27 1.48
C LEU A 426 26.43 -44.32 2.57
N SER A 427 27.35 -44.51 3.51
CA SER A 427 27.19 -45.46 4.62
C SER A 427 26.27 -44.90 5.70
N PHE A 428 25.24 -45.66 6.05
CA PHE A 428 24.34 -45.45 7.18
C PHE A 428 24.76 -46.37 8.33
N PRO A 429 25.24 -45.83 9.46
CA PRO A 429 25.62 -46.63 10.63
C PRO A 429 24.47 -47.42 11.26
N SER A 430 24.79 -48.55 11.89
CA SER A 430 23.82 -49.32 12.68
C SER A 430 23.24 -48.52 13.85
N THR A 431 21.92 -48.31 13.88
CA THR A 431 21.23 -47.69 15.03
C THR A 431 20.97 -48.68 16.18
N GLY A 432 21.15 -49.98 15.92
CA GLY A 432 21.21 -51.05 16.92
C GLY A 432 19.87 -51.75 17.23
N THR A 433 18.74 -51.11 16.91
CA THR A 433 17.42 -51.75 16.77
C THR A 433 16.63 -51.02 15.70
N TRP A 434 15.70 -51.72 15.03
CA TRP A 434 14.87 -51.10 13.99
C TRP A 434 13.89 -50.03 14.49
N THR A 435 13.61 -50.00 15.80
CA THR A 435 12.80 -48.96 16.45
C THR A 435 13.61 -47.77 16.96
N ASN A 436 14.95 -47.84 16.90
CA ASN A 436 15.82 -46.72 17.24
C ASN A 436 16.17 -45.94 15.96
N TYR A 437 15.73 -44.69 15.90
CA TYR A 437 15.95 -43.83 14.73
C TYR A 437 17.07 -42.83 15.01
N GLN A 438 18.00 -42.68 14.05
CA GLN A 438 19.07 -41.68 14.07
C GLN A 438 19.03 -40.81 12.82
N GLU A 439 19.84 -39.75 12.80
CA GLU A 439 19.95 -38.83 11.68
C GLU A 439 21.33 -38.94 11.03
N LEU A 440 21.37 -39.17 9.71
CA LEU A 440 22.59 -39.08 8.92
C LEU A 440 22.60 -37.75 8.17
N LYS A 441 23.60 -36.92 8.47
CA LYS A 441 23.86 -35.66 7.77
C LYS A 441 24.93 -35.86 6.69
N VAL A 442 24.65 -35.41 5.47
CA VAL A 442 25.59 -35.39 4.35
C VAL A 442 25.44 -34.07 3.58
N GLN A 443 26.55 -33.50 3.13
CA GLN A 443 26.54 -32.27 2.34
C GLN A 443 26.44 -32.56 0.85
N ALA A 444 25.60 -31.80 0.15
CA ALA A 444 25.50 -31.82 -1.30
C ALA A 444 25.31 -30.39 -1.83
N THR A 445 25.92 -30.11 -2.98
CA THR A 445 25.59 -28.91 -3.75
C THR A 445 24.23 -29.11 -4.42
N LEU A 446 23.28 -28.27 -4.05
CA LEU A 446 21.97 -28.20 -4.68
C LEU A 446 21.92 -27.02 -5.65
N ASN A 447 21.13 -27.13 -6.70
CA ASN A 447 20.73 -25.98 -7.52
C ASN A 447 19.83 -25.07 -6.69
N GLY A 448 19.64 -23.82 -7.13
CA GLY A 448 18.77 -22.87 -6.46
C GLY A 448 17.30 -23.18 -6.63
N GLY A 449 16.84 -24.25 -5.95
CA GLY A 449 15.43 -24.53 -5.69
C GLY A 449 14.98 -25.95 -5.91
N ALA A 450 14.08 -26.23 -6.85
CA ALA A 450 13.68 -27.59 -7.22
C ALA A 450 14.87 -28.46 -7.58
N ASN A 451 15.17 -29.39 -6.69
CA ASN A 451 16.14 -30.47 -6.84
C ASN A 451 15.42 -31.82 -6.77
N THR A 452 16.01 -32.83 -7.40
CA THR A 452 15.66 -34.24 -7.19
C THR A 452 16.76 -34.89 -6.36
N ILE A 453 16.40 -35.51 -5.24
CA ILE A 453 17.33 -36.19 -4.34
C ILE A 453 16.95 -37.67 -4.30
N LYS A 454 17.90 -38.56 -4.58
CA LYS A 454 17.66 -39.99 -4.72
C LYS A 454 18.68 -40.84 -3.96
N LEU A 455 18.17 -41.76 -3.13
CA LEU A 455 18.94 -42.85 -2.53
C LEU A 455 18.68 -44.15 -3.31
N THR A 456 19.73 -44.89 -3.68
CA THR A 456 19.64 -46.12 -4.49
C THR A 456 20.54 -47.23 -3.92
N THR A 457 20.01 -48.44 -3.75
CA THR A 457 20.78 -49.62 -3.33
C THR A 457 21.81 -50.05 -4.36
N THR A 458 23.05 -50.31 -3.91
CA THR A 458 24.19 -50.67 -4.78
C THR A 458 24.46 -52.18 -4.80
N GLY A 459 23.40 -52.99 -4.75
CA GLY A 459 23.47 -54.46 -4.74
C GLY A 459 23.40 -55.12 -3.36
N ALA A 460 23.18 -54.33 -2.31
CA ALA A 460 22.82 -54.78 -0.96
C ALA A 460 21.65 -53.94 -0.43
N ASP A 461 20.99 -54.45 0.59
CA ASP A 461 19.84 -53.82 1.26
C ASP A 461 20.21 -52.49 1.96
N GLY A 462 19.23 -51.61 2.15
CA GLY A 462 19.41 -50.25 2.70
C GLY A 462 18.96 -50.11 4.17
N PRO A 463 19.01 -48.90 4.74
CA PRO A 463 18.34 -48.58 6.01
C PRO A 463 16.83 -48.38 5.84
N ASN A 464 16.06 -48.46 6.92
CA ASN A 464 14.65 -48.06 6.90
C ASN A 464 14.59 -46.53 7.01
N VAL A 465 14.26 -45.82 5.93
CA VAL A 465 14.28 -44.36 5.89
C VAL A 465 12.91 -43.81 6.23
N ASP A 466 12.90 -42.91 7.21
CA ASP A 466 11.72 -42.27 7.78
C ASP A 466 11.36 -41.00 7.00
N HIS A 467 12.25 -40.00 7.05
CA HIS A 467 12.10 -38.76 6.30
C HIS A 467 13.43 -38.13 5.90
N LEU A 468 13.36 -37.24 4.92
CA LEU A 468 14.37 -36.21 4.69
C LEU A 468 13.89 -34.91 5.35
N LYS A 469 14.70 -34.28 6.20
CA LYS A 469 14.40 -32.92 6.66
C LYS A 469 14.58 -31.92 5.51
N PRO A 470 13.84 -30.79 5.49
CA PRO A 470 14.10 -29.70 4.56
C PRO A 470 15.61 -29.34 4.55
N PRO A 471 16.27 -29.29 3.38
CA PRO A 471 17.72 -29.06 3.34
C PRO A 471 18.09 -27.74 4.01
N SER A 472 19.08 -27.77 4.91
CA SER A 472 19.52 -26.62 5.69
C SER A 472 20.88 -26.15 5.21
N GLY A 473 21.00 -24.88 4.83
CA GLY A 473 22.22 -24.34 4.24
C GLY A 473 23.25 -24.01 5.30
N ASN A 474 24.51 -24.41 5.07
CA ASN A 474 25.63 -23.89 5.84
C ASN A 474 26.05 -22.56 5.19
N VAL A 475 25.39 -21.47 5.58
CA VAL A 475 25.52 -20.15 4.93
C VAL A 475 26.88 -19.52 5.22
N ASN A 476 27.80 -19.62 4.26
CA ASN A 476 28.86 -18.62 4.13
C ASN A 476 28.17 -17.28 3.86
N GLY A 477 28.47 -16.26 4.66
CA GLY A 477 27.76 -14.98 4.69
C GLY A 477 27.67 -14.27 3.35
N THR A 478 26.60 -13.49 3.17
CA THR A 478 26.38 -12.69 1.97
C THR A 478 27.58 -11.76 1.75
N PRO A 479 28.22 -11.70 0.56
CA PRO A 479 29.37 -10.82 0.38
C PRO A 479 29.00 -9.36 0.63
N GLY A 480 29.63 -8.72 1.61
CA GLY A 480 29.24 -7.38 2.09
C GLY A 480 28.50 -7.38 3.45
N ASP A 481 28.04 -8.53 3.94
CA ASP A 481 27.46 -8.72 5.28
C ASP A 481 28.61 -8.78 6.29
N GLY A 482 28.75 -7.72 7.08
CA GLY A 482 29.81 -7.56 8.07
C GLY A 482 29.32 -7.86 9.49
N ASN A 483 28.05 -7.60 9.80
CA ASN A 483 27.51 -7.87 11.13
C ASN A 483 27.07 -9.35 11.30
N GLY A 484 26.91 -10.09 10.20
CA GLY A 484 26.48 -11.48 10.16
C GLY A 484 24.96 -11.67 10.29
N ASP A 485 24.15 -10.63 10.08
CA ASP A 485 22.68 -10.67 10.23
C ASP A 485 21.94 -11.21 8.99
N GLY A 486 22.67 -11.52 7.92
CA GLY A 486 22.19 -12.06 6.66
C GLY A 486 21.89 -11.00 5.61
N LYS A 487 21.85 -9.72 5.99
CA LYS A 487 21.61 -8.59 5.09
C LYS A 487 22.93 -7.92 4.69
N VAL A 488 22.86 -7.09 3.67
CA VAL A 488 23.94 -6.13 3.36
C VAL A 488 23.31 -4.75 3.40
N ASP A 489 23.44 -4.06 4.52
CA ASP A 489 22.79 -2.77 4.78
C ASP A 489 23.74 -1.70 5.33
N GLY A 490 23.18 -0.61 5.85
CA GLY A 490 23.95 0.54 6.35
C GLY A 490 24.82 0.20 7.57
N GLN A 491 24.52 -0.88 8.30
CA GLN A 491 25.32 -1.35 9.44
C GLN A 491 26.66 -1.93 8.98
N ASP A 492 26.68 -2.66 7.86
CA ASP A 492 27.89 -3.25 7.30
C ASP A 492 28.80 -2.21 6.66
N TYR A 493 28.19 -1.17 6.07
CA TYR A 493 28.92 0.01 5.63
C TYR A 493 29.65 0.69 6.79
N ILE A 494 29.03 0.77 7.96
CA ILE A 494 29.65 1.33 9.16
C ILE A 494 30.83 0.45 9.61
N ILE A 495 30.73 -0.87 9.52
CA ILE A 495 31.84 -1.80 9.82
C ILE A 495 33.03 -1.60 8.87
N TRP A 496 32.78 -1.45 7.56
CA TRP A 496 33.80 -1.10 6.58
C TRP A 496 34.40 0.29 6.83
N LEU A 497 33.55 1.31 7.00
CA LEU A 497 33.97 2.70 7.20
C LEU A 497 34.81 2.89 8.47
N MET A 498 34.47 2.19 9.55
CA MET A 498 35.26 2.19 10.79
C MET A 498 36.64 1.55 10.61
N ASN A 499 36.86 0.72 9.59
CA ASN A 499 38.09 -0.02 9.38
C ASN A 499 38.86 0.36 8.10
N TYR A 500 38.31 1.24 7.26
CA TYR A 500 38.92 1.68 6.01
C TYR A 500 40.39 2.13 6.17
N GLY A 501 41.25 1.61 5.31
CA GLY A 501 42.71 1.83 5.32
C GLY A 501 43.49 1.03 6.37
N LYS A 502 42.84 0.13 7.13
CA LYS A 502 43.51 -0.75 8.11
C LYS A 502 43.74 -2.15 7.53
N THR A 503 44.74 -2.84 8.09
CA THR A 503 45.02 -4.26 7.81
C THR A 503 44.27 -5.12 8.82
N LYS A 504 43.16 -5.73 8.37
CA LYS A 504 42.25 -6.57 9.15
C LYS A 504 41.67 -7.63 8.22
N THR A 505 41.40 -8.82 8.74
CA THR A 505 40.91 -9.94 7.92
C THR A 505 39.45 -10.24 8.18
N GLY A 506 38.69 -10.48 7.11
CA GLY A 506 37.33 -11.02 7.11
C GLY A 506 36.17 -10.02 7.25
N PRO A 507 34.93 -10.43 6.87
CA PRO A 507 33.78 -9.54 6.72
C PRO A 507 33.42 -8.74 7.97
N ALA A 508 33.55 -9.34 9.15
CA ALA A 508 33.32 -8.69 10.44
C ALA A 508 34.28 -7.53 10.78
N ASN A 509 35.30 -7.32 9.94
CA ASN A 509 36.18 -6.15 10.01
C ASN A 509 36.07 -5.26 8.75
N GLY A 510 35.16 -5.54 7.83
CA GLY A 510 34.99 -4.83 6.57
C GLY A 510 35.86 -5.33 5.41
N ASP A 511 36.63 -6.40 5.60
CA ASP A 511 37.39 -7.08 4.54
C ASP A 511 36.46 -8.13 3.90
N PHE A 512 35.78 -7.72 2.83
CA PHE A 512 34.75 -8.51 2.16
C PHE A 512 35.29 -9.36 1.01
N ASN A 513 36.55 -9.15 0.59
CA ASN A 513 37.25 -10.02 -0.37
C ASN A 513 38.20 -11.05 0.28
N ASN A 514 38.46 -10.94 1.58
CA ASN A 514 39.42 -11.73 2.37
C ASN A 514 40.91 -11.54 1.99
N ASP A 515 41.31 -10.40 1.42
CA ASP A 515 42.73 -10.08 1.13
C ASP A 515 43.50 -9.49 2.32
N SER A 516 42.83 -9.33 3.46
CA SER A 516 43.34 -8.76 4.73
C SER A 516 43.61 -7.25 4.71
N LYS A 517 43.08 -6.52 3.74
CA LYS A 517 42.95 -5.06 3.75
C LYS A 517 41.48 -4.68 3.74
N VAL A 518 41.18 -3.48 4.23
CA VAL A 518 39.83 -2.89 4.16
C VAL A 518 39.95 -1.66 3.27
N ASP A 519 39.66 -1.81 1.98
CA ASP A 519 39.84 -0.74 0.99
C ASP A 519 38.64 -0.55 0.04
N GLY A 520 38.84 0.18 -1.06
CA GLY A 520 37.77 0.49 -2.02
C GLY A 520 37.22 -0.74 -2.74
N GLN A 521 37.95 -1.86 -2.78
CA GLN A 521 37.47 -3.12 -3.36
C GLN A 521 36.40 -3.77 -2.46
N ASP A 522 36.54 -3.67 -1.15
CA ASP A 522 35.54 -4.15 -0.19
C ASP A 522 34.28 -3.28 -0.22
N TYR A 523 34.44 -1.95 -0.32
CA TYR A 523 33.31 -1.05 -0.55
C TYR A 523 32.52 -1.42 -1.80
N ILE A 524 33.21 -1.78 -2.88
CA ILE A 524 32.59 -2.22 -4.13
C ILE A 524 31.83 -3.54 -3.94
N ILE A 525 32.31 -4.46 -3.07
CA ILE A 525 31.60 -5.70 -2.74
C ILE A 525 30.36 -5.43 -1.88
N TRP A 526 30.47 -4.58 -0.85
CA TRP A 526 29.31 -4.13 -0.08
C TRP A 526 28.28 -3.44 -0.99
N LEU A 527 28.71 -2.48 -1.81
CA LEU A 527 27.84 -1.70 -2.71
C LEU A 527 27.14 -2.59 -3.76
N MET A 528 27.83 -3.59 -4.32
CA MET A 528 27.23 -4.55 -5.25
C MET A 528 26.22 -5.51 -4.60
N ASN A 529 26.16 -5.55 -3.27
CA ASN A 529 25.23 -6.39 -2.52
C ASN A 529 24.26 -5.61 -1.63
N TYR A 530 24.42 -4.29 -1.48
CA TYR A 530 23.56 -3.43 -0.68
C TYR A 530 22.08 -3.60 -1.01
N GLY A 531 21.26 -3.77 0.03
CA GLY A 531 19.82 -4.05 -0.09
C GLY A 531 19.47 -5.52 -0.37
N LYS A 532 20.46 -6.43 -0.51
CA LYS A 532 20.19 -7.87 -0.58
C LYS A 532 19.97 -8.43 0.82
N THR A 533 18.94 -9.28 0.91
CA THR A 533 18.68 -10.20 2.02
C THR A 533 18.68 -11.63 1.44
N PRO A 534 18.76 -12.69 2.27
CA PRO A 534 18.81 -14.06 1.74
C PRO A 534 17.44 -14.43 1.17
N THR A 535 17.35 -14.59 -0.15
CA THR A 535 16.13 -15.05 -0.83
C THR A 535 15.73 -16.42 -0.27
N PRO A 536 14.44 -16.76 -0.05
CA PRO A 536 14.02 -18.09 0.38
C PRO A 536 13.75 -19.07 -0.78
N VAL A 537 13.84 -20.37 -0.50
CA VAL A 537 12.82 -21.33 -0.95
C VAL A 537 13.07 -22.06 -2.30
N THR A 538 12.86 -21.44 -3.46
CA THR A 538 12.17 -22.14 -4.59
C THR A 538 12.87 -22.10 -5.97
N ALA A 539 12.82 -23.17 -6.81
CA ALA A 539 13.28 -23.14 -8.23
C ALA A 539 12.17 -23.52 -9.18
N THR A 540 12.38 -23.03 -10.39
CA THR A 540 11.92 -23.55 -11.66
C THR A 540 12.91 -24.55 -12.27
N PRO A 541 12.42 -25.39 -13.20
CA PRO A 541 12.99 -25.41 -14.55
C PRO A 541 12.17 -24.52 -15.48
N THR A 542 12.85 -23.77 -16.34
CA THR A 542 12.27 -22.61 -17.05
C THR A 542 11.76 -22.94 -18.45
N ASN A 543 10.78 -22.17 -18.92
CA ASN A 543 10.97 -21.37 -20.14
C ASN A 543 10.05 -20.13 -20.17
N SER A 544 10.59 -19.05 -20.70
CA SER A 544 10.07 -17.66 -20.62
C SER A 544 8.79 -17.44 -21.47
N ALA A 545 7.98 -16.40 -21.30
CA ALA A 545 8.25 -15.05 -20.81
C ALA A 545 6.93 -14.29 -20.49
N SER A 546 6.96 -13.34 -19.55
CA SER A 546 6.19 -12.09 -19.66
C SER A 546 6.75 -11.04 -18.71
N ALA A 547 6.54 -9.76 -19.02
CA ALA A 547 6.96 -8.65 -18.17
C ALA A 547 5.95 -8.44 -17.04
N THR A 548 6.42 -8.33 -15.80
CA THR A 548 5.56 -8.03 -14.65
C THR A 548 5.45 -6.52 -14.47
N ILE A 549 4.22 -6.03 -14.58
CA ILE A 549 3.82 -4.66 -14.25
C ILE A 549 3.62 -4.62 -12.73
N THR A 550 4.13 -3.60 -12.03
CA THR A 550 3.89 -3.43 -10.60
C THR A 550 2.49 -2.82 -10.39
N PRO A 551 1.53 -3.51 -9.75
CA PRO A 551 0.20 -2.97 -9.55
C PRO A 551 0.20 -1.90 -8.44
N THR A 552 -0.32 -0.72 -8.77
CA THR A 552 -0.54 0.37 -7.82
C THR A 552 -1.87 0.20 -7.08
N LYS A 553 -1.87 0.35 -5.75
CA LYS A 553 -3.07 0.30 -4.89
C LYS A 553 -4.21 1.19 -5.42
N PRO A 554 -5.40 0.64 -5.76
CA PRO A 554 -6.55 1.45 -6.18
C PRO A 554 -7.19 2.25 -5.03
N PRO A 555 -8.03 3.26 -5.35
CA PRO A 555 -8.64 4.13 -4.34
C PRO A 555 -9.79 3.44 -3.57
N ALA A 556 -9.83 3.65 -2.25
CA ALA A 556 -10.99 3.26 -1.44
C ALA A 556 -12.25 4.07 -1.83
N ALA A 557 -13.43 3.52 -1.57
CA ALA A 557 -14.68 4.26 -1.68
C ALA A 557 -14.81 5.29 -0.54
N ALA A 558 -15.42 6.45 -0.83
CA ALA A 558 -15.45 7.58 0.09
C ALA A 558 -16.32 7.31 1.33
N THR A 559 -15.65 7.13 2.48
CA THR A 559 -16.20 7.43 3.81
C THR A 559 -15.20 8.32 4.54
N ASN A 560 -15.71 9.27 5.34
CA ASN A 560 -14.90 10.29 6.02
C ASN A 560 -14.10 9.70 7.19
N THR A 561 -13.07 8.92 6.91
CA THR A 561 -12.22 8.31 7.93
C THR A 561 -10.88 9.07 7.98
N PRO A 562 -10.50 9.68 9.12
CA PRO A 562 -9.26 10.45 9.19
C PRO A 562 -8.04 9.59 8.86
N THR A 563 -7.13 10.09 8.02
CA THR A 563 -5.90 9.40 7.60
C THR A 563 -4.87 9.37 8.74
N PRO A 564 -4.11 8.28 8.93
CA PRO A 564 -3.17 8.18 10.05
C PRO A 564 -2.09 9.26 10.03
N SER A 565 -1.82 9.89 11.18
CA SER A 565 -0.74 10.86 11.28
C SER A 565 0.61 10.20 11.57
N THR A 566 1.68 10.79 11.03
CA THR A 566 3.05 10.28 11.11
C THR A 566 3.62 10.32 12.55
N PRO A 567 4.72 9.59 12.84
CA PRO A 567 5.45 9.74 14.10
C PRO A 567 5.88 11.19 14.33
N VAL A 568 5.59 11.75 15.50
CA VAL A 568 5.94 13.14 15.83
C VAL A 568 7.41 13.23 16.26
N THR A 569 8.23 13.90 15.46
CA THR A 569 9.67 14.13 15.72
C THR A 569 9.93 15.35 16.61
N GLY A 570 8.98 15.70 17.49
CA GLY A 570 9.07 16.86 18.36
C GLY A 570 9.91 16.58 19.60
N ASP A 571 10.85 17.49 19.89
CA ASP A 571 11.53 17.58 21.18
C ASP A 571 10.52 17.91 22.31
N CYS A 572 10.85 17.50 23.53
CA CYS A 572 10.06 17.64 24.76
C CYS A 572 9.91 19.10 25.25
N SER A 573 10.24 20.07 24.40
CA SER A 573 10.17 21.52 24.65
C SER A 573 9.00 22.21 23.94
N GLN A 574 8.22 21.48 23.13
CA GLN A 574 7.07 22.03 22.41
C GLN A 574 5.81 22.09 23.30
N ALA A 575 5.09 23.22 23.26
CA ALA A 575 3.97 23.54 24.16
C ALA A 575 2.69 22.67 24.05
N ALA A 576 2.76 21.50 23.40
CA ALA A 576 1.68 20.52 23.28
C ALA A 576 2.17 19.06 23.28
N ILE A 577 3.46 18.81 23.57
CA ILE A 577 4.07 17.47 23.63
C ILE A 577 4.59 17.23 25.04
N LEU A 578 4.10 16.17 25.70
CA LEU A 578 4.53 15.75 27.03
C LEU A 578 5.34 14.45 26.90
N CYS A 579 6.51 14.37 27.53
CA CYS A 579 7.44 13.25 27.31
C CYS A 579 7.51 12.24 28.47
N VAL A 580 7.49 10.95 28.13
CA VAL A 580 7.58 9.83 29.08
C VAL A 580 8.77 8.93 28.70
N PRO A 581 9.75 8.67 29.61
CA PRO A 581 9.77 9.00 31.03
C PRO A 581 10.41 10.36 31.35
N THR A 582 10.90 11.10 30.35
CA THR A 582 11.84 12.23 30.51
C THR A 582 11.28 13.41 31.32
N GLU A 583 10.00 13.73 31.15
CA GLU A 583 9.31 14.82 31.85
C GLU A 583 8.35 14.27 32.92
N TYR A 584 7.59 13.23 32.55
CA TYR A 584 6.68 12.52 33.43
C TYR A 584 7.12 11.06 33.56
N SER A 585 7.25 10.57 34.80
CA SER A 585 7.69 9.19 35.07
C SER A 585 6.71 8.11 34.62
N THR A 586 5.45 8.46 34.32
CA THR A 586 4.44 7.52 33.81
C THR A 586 3.51 8.19 32.79
N ILE A 587 2.92 7.38 31.91
CA ILE A 587 1.92 7.83 30.92
C ILE A 587 0.70 8.43 31.62
N ALA A 588 0.22 7.82 32.71
CA ALA A 588 -0.90 8.34 33.50
C ALA A 588 -0.64 9.74 34.10
N ALA A 589 0.60 10.03 34.51
CA ALA A 589 0.98 11.36 34.98
C ALA A 589 0.96 12.39 33.84
N ALA A 590 1.46 12.03 32.65
CA ALA A 590 1.37 12.86 31.46
C ALA A 590 -0.09 13.11 31.03
N ILE A 591 -0.96 12.09 31.02
CA ILE A 591 -2.41 12.24 30.74
C ILE A 591 -3.07 13.20 31.74
N THR A 592 -2.67 13.14 33.00
CA THR A 592 -3.19 14.03 34.05
C THR A 592 -2.81 15.49 33.79
N ALA A 593 -1.58 15.76 33.37
CA ALA A 593 -1.09 17.11 33.05
C ALA A 593 -1.57 17.64 31.68
N ALA A 594 -1.76 16.76 30.70
CA ALA A 594 -2.12 17.11 29.33
C ALA A 594 -3.46 17.88 29.22
N SER A 595 -3.53 18.82 28.28
CA SER A 595 -4.79 19.38 27.77
C SER A 595 -5.33 18.52 26.61
N ALA A 596 -6.61 18.67 26.28
CA ALA A 596 -7.16 18.07 25.05
C ALA A 596 -6.40 18.59 23.81
N GLY A 597 -6.17 17.71 22.83
CA GLY A 597 -5.33 17.97 21.66
C GLY A 597 -3.83 17.81 21.88
N ASN A 598 -3.35 17.58 23.11
CA ASN A 598 -1.92 17.33 23.36
C ASN A 598 -1.48 15.92 22.93
N THR A 599 -0.20 15.80 22.62
CA THR A 599 0.49 14.54 22.34
C THR A 599 1.31 14.12 23.55
N ILE A 600 1.28 12.83 23.88
CA ILE A 600 2.10 12.20 24.91
C ILE A 600 3.04 11.25 24.19
N ARG A 601 4.32 11.63 24.15
CA ARG A 601 5.38 10.96 23.39
C ARG A 601 6.13 10.02 24.33
N VAL A 602 6.07 8.72 24.03
CA VAL A 602 6.55 7.65 24.92
C VAL A 602 7.79 7.00 24.29
N SER A 603 8.93 7.12 24.95
CA SER A 603 10.18 6.50 24.51
C SER A 603 10.12 4.95 24.58
N PRO A 604 11.07 4.24 23.96
CA PRO A 604 11.20 2.79 24.11
C PRO A 604 11.35 2.36 25.59
N GLY A 605 10.63 1.30 25.99
CA GLY A 605 10.58 0.87 27.39
C GLY A 605 9.29 0.11 27.72
N THR A 606 9.11 -0.26 29.00
CA THR A 606 7.90 -0.93 29.48
C THR A 606 7.16 -0.06 30.49
N TYR A 607 5.86 0.11 30.27
CA TYR A 607 4.97 0.99 31.02
C TYR A 607 3.73 0.22 31.49
N THR A 608 3.08 0.69 32.54
CA THR A 608 1.80 0.15 32.99
C THR A 608 0.65 0.65 32.12
N GLY A 609 -0.47 -0.08 32.14
CA GLY A 609 -1.76 0.40 31.61
C GLY A 609 -2.22 1.75 32.18
N PHE A 610 -3.18 2.38 31.51
CA PHE A 610 -3.67 3.74 31.81
C PHE A 610 -5.09 4.00 31.29
N SER A 611 -5.76 5.01 31.86
CA SER A 611 -7.11 5.43 31.45
C SER A 611 -7.10 6.76 30.72
N LEU A 612 -7.86 6.84 29.63
CA LEU A 612 -8.02 8.00 28.76
C LEU A 612 -9.35 8.70 29.04
N THR A 613 -9.24 9.87 29.66
CA THR A 613 -10.38 10.74 30.04
C THR A 613 -10.38 12.09 29.29
N LYS A 614 -9.46 12.25 28.34
CA LYS A 614 -9.25 13.46 27.52
C LYS A 614 -8.93 13.03 26.08
N GLN A 615 -9.24 13.90 25.11
CA GLN A 615 -8.88 13.71 23.69
C GLN A 615 -7.39 13.99 23.48
N VAL A 616 -6.52 13.06 23.87
CA VAL A 616 -5.06 13.15 23.72
C VAL A 616 -4.55 12.09 22.74
N THR A 617 -3.42 12.35 22.10
CA THR A 617 -2.70 11.32 21.34
C THR A 617 -1.60 10.74 22.22
N VAL A 618 -1.69 9.47 22.62
CA VAL A 618 -0.59 8.74 23.24
C VAL A 618 0.12 7.97 22.14
N MET A 619 1.41 8.23 21.93
CA MET A 619 2.16 7.59 20.84
C MET A 619 3.57 7.20 21.23
N ALA A 620 4.03 6.07 20.71
CA ALA A 620 5.44 5.70 20.78
C ALA A 620 6.30 6.70 19.96
N GLU A 621 7.49 6.99 20.48
CA GLU A 621 8.51 7.82 19.85
C GLU A 621 8.96 7.27 18.48
N SER A 622 8.99 5.94 18.35
CA SER A 622 9.21 5.21 17.11
C SER A 622 8.38 3.92 17.10
N TYR A 623 7.80 3.60 15.95
CA TYR A 623 6.97 2.41 15.73
C TYR A 623 7.02 1.96 14.28
N ASN A 624 6.76 0.67 14.03
CA ASN A 624 6.78 0.08 12.71
C ASN A 624 5.33 -0.07 12.19
N THR A 625 4.98 0.72 11.17
CA THR A 625 3.65 0.70 10.53
C THR A 625 3.40 -0.51 9.65
N SER A 626 4.45 -1.24 9.26
CA SER A 626 4.38 -2.44 8.40
C SER A 626 4.39 -3.73 9.22
N ASP A 627 5.02 -3.72 10.39
CA ASP A 627 5.04 -4.84 11.34
C ASP A 627 5.06 -4.34 12.81
N PRO A 628 3.87 -4.06 13.39
CA PRO A 628 3.76 -3.57 14.77
C PRO A 628 4.39 -4.46 15.85
N ARG A 629 4.69 -5.74 15.56
CA ARG A 629 5.41 -6.63 16.51
C ARG A 629 6.81 -6.11 16.86
N GLN A 630 7.35 -5.22 16.03
CA GLN A 630 8.67 -4.60 16.20
C GLN A 630 8.62 -3.30 17.01
N ASN A 631 7.46 -2.87 17.48
CA ASN A 631 7.30 -1.69 18.32
C ASN A 631 8.09 -1.86 19.64
N THR A 632 8.75 -0.79 20.11
CA THR A 632 9.70 -0.88 21.24
C THR A 632 9.21 -0.22 22.53
N ALA A 633 8.07 0.48 22.48
CA ALA A 633 7.33 0.90 23.66
C ALA A 633 6.24 -0.15 23.98
N ILE A 634 6.31 -0.72 25.17
CA ILE A 634 5.46 -1.83 25.62
C ILE A 634 4.53 -1.33 26.73
N ILE A 635 3.23 -1.51 26.57
CA ILE A 635 2.22 -1.36 27.62
C ILE A 635 1.92 -2.75 28.18
N ASN A 636 2.25 -2.95 29.45
CA ASN A 636 1.95 -4.15 30.22
C ASN A 636 0.80 -3.84 31.18
N GLY A 637 -0.40 -4.21 30.77
CA GLY A 637 -1.67 -3.91 31.45
C GLY A 637 -2.65 -3.09 30.62
N GLN A 638 -3.89 -3.02 31.09
CA GLN A 638 -5.04 -2.54 30.34
C GLN A 638 -5.03 -1.03 30.03
N ILE A 639 -5.46 -0.68 28.80
CA ILE A 639 -5.80 0.67 28.37
C ILE A 639 -7.33 0.82 28.35
N THR A 640 -7.87 1.86 28.99
CA THR A 640 -9.32 2.15 28.99
C THR A 640 -9.67 3.52 28.42
N SER A 641 -10.81 3.65 27.75
CA SER A 641 -11.39 4.95 27.33
C SER A 641 -12.83 5.10 27.85
N ALA A 642 -13.20 6.30 28.33
CA ALA A 642 -14.50 6.51 29.01
C ALA A 642 -15.14 7.91 28.77
N GLY A 643 -14.77 8.62 27.70
CA GLY A 643 -15.28 9.97 27.43
C GLY A 643 -16.45 10.06 26.43
N SER A 644 -17.34 11.03 26.63
CA SER A 644 -18.50 11.28 25.76
C SER A 644 -18.11 12.05 24.48
N TRP A 645 -17.39 11.39 23.57
CA TRP A 645 -16.99 11.93 22.27
C TRP A 645 -17.71 11.22 21.11
N ALA A 646 -17.64 11.84 19.92
CA ALA A 646 -17.93 11.17 18.65
C ALA A 646 -16.88 10.06 18.39
N TYR A 647 -17.26 9.05 17.62
CA TYR A 647 -16.45 7.85 17.39
C TYR A 647 -15.06 8.13 16.80
N ASP A 648 -14.98 9.14 15.93
CA ASP A 648 -13.79 9.64 15.23
C ASP A 648 -13.07 10.80 15.97
N ALA A 649 -13.62 11.23 17.12
CA ALA A 649 -13.10 12.33 17.93
C ALA A 649 -12.57 11.88 19.30
N GLY A 650 -12.32 10.57 19.49
CA GLY A 650 -11.71 10.03 20.71
C GLY A 650 -10.21 10.35 20.86
N PRO A 651 -9.59 9.97 21.98
CA PRO A 651 -8.14 9.84 22.10
C PRO A 651 -7.57 8.85 21.07
N VAL A 652 -6.27 8.96 20.81
CA VAL A 652 -5.51 8.07 19.91
C VAL A 652 -4.45 7.32 20.71
N VAL A 653 -4.27 6.03 20.46
CA VAL A 653 -3.16 5.21 20.97
C VAL A 653 -2.43 4.60 19.78
N ARG A 654 -1.14 4.94 19.62
CA ARG A 654 -0.37 4.60 18.42
C ARG A 654 1.01 4.01 18.68
N GLY A 655 1.33 2.91 18.02
CA GLY A 655 2.70 2.42 17.87
C GLY A 655 3.25 1.63 19.06
N PHE A 656 2.40 1.03 19.89
CA PHE A 656 2.83 0.23 21.05
C PHE A 656 2.85 -1.27 20.75
N GLN A 657 3.53 -2.05 21.60
CA GLN A 657 3.06 -3.39 21.93
C GLN A 657 2.18 -3.29 23.17
N ILE A 658 0.98 -3.87 23.14
CA ILE A 658 0.02 -3.87 24.24
C ILE A 658 -0.20 -5.34 24.62
N ILE A 659 0.33 -5.73 25.77
CA ILE A 659 0.52 -7.15 26.12
C ILE A 659 -0.10 -7.44 27.49
N GLY A 660 -0.96 -8.47 27.51
CA GLY A 660 -1.36 -9.17 28.72
C GLY A 660 -2.50 -8.53 29.51
N GLY A 661 -3.06 -9.34 30.41
CA GLY A 661 -4.29 -9.04 31.15
C GLY A 661 -5.51 -9.74 30.57
N THR A 662 -6.65 -9.49 31.22
CA THR A 662 -8.00 -9.62 30.65
C THR A 662 -8.27 -8.28 29.97
N ASP A 663 -8.62 -8.32 28.69
CA ASP A 663 -8.97 -7.16 27.84
C ASP A 663 -7.90 -6.05 27.85
N PRO A 664 -6.73 -6.23 27.19
CA PRO A 664 -5.64 -5.25 27.17
C PRO A 664 -6.08 -3.87 26.65
N VAL A 665 -7.15 -3.80 25.86
CA VAL A 665 -7.81 -2.55 25.47
C VAL A 665 -9.33 -2.67 25.65
N SER A 666 -9.95 -1.72 26.37
CA SER A 666 -11.40 -1.70 26.60
C SER A 666 -12.02 -0.28 26.45
N MET A 667 -13.00 -0.14 25.55
CA MET A 667 -13.64 1.14 25.19
C MET A 667 -14.99 1.34 25.92
N ASN A 668 -14.92 1.47 27.24
CA ASN A 668 -16.04 1.65 28.19
C ASN A 668 -16.91 2.89 27.91
N ASN A 669 -17.85 2.78 26.97
CA ASN A 669 -18.69 3.84 26.39
C ASN A 669 -17.91 5.02 25.73
N GLY A 670 -16.60 5.15 25.98
CA GLY A 670 -15.73 6.18 25.42
C GLY A 670 -14.99 5.70 24.19
N PRO A 671 -15.10 6.36 23.03
CA PRO A 671 -14.43 5.91 21.83
C PRO A 671 -12.92 6.17 21.88
N MET A 672 -12.18 5.47 21.02
CA MET A 672 -10.73 5.62 20.86
C MET A 672 -10.30 5.18 19.46
N THR A 673 -9.19 5.75 18.99
CA THR A 673 -8.50 5.30 17.78
C THR A 673 -7.25 4.50 18.15
N LEU A 674 -7.15 3.24 17.71
CA LEU A 674 -5.96 2.39 17.83
C LEU A 674 -5.25 2.30 16.48
N GLU A 675 -4.00 2.74 16.40
CA GLU A 675 -3.22 2.71 15.17
C GLU A 675 -1.85 2.04 15.30
N TYR A 676 -1.52 1.12 14.39
CA TYR A 676 -0.19 0.50 14.29
C TYR A 676 0.34 -0.13 15.59
N ASN A 677 -0.55 -0.66 16.43
CA ASN A 677 -0.19 -1.38 17.64
C ASN A 677 -0.07 -2.88 17.37
N TYR A 678 0.79 -3.55 18.12
CA TYR A 678 0.71 -4.99 18.34
C TYR A 678 -0.11 -5.23 19.60
N ILE A 679 -1.11 -6.10 19.55
CA ILE A 679 -2.03 -6.36 20.67
C ILE A 679 -2.12 -7.86 20.90
N HIS A 680 -1.93 -8.28 22.15
CA HIS A 680 -1.95 -9.68 22.57
C HIS A 680 -2.66 -9.84 23.92
N GLY A 681 -3.82 -10.49 23.92
CA GLY A 681 -4.61 -10.81 25.11
C GLY A 681 -4.19 -12.14 25.74
N THR A 682 -4.30 -12.25 27.06
CA THR A 682 -3.88 -13.47 27.81
C THR A 682 -4.98 -14.07 28.70
N GLY A 683 -6.20 -13.53 28.65
CA GLY A 683 -7.28 -13.96 29.55
C GLY A 683 -8.70 -13.62 29.10
N GLY A 684 -8.89 -12.53 28.35
CA GLY A 684 -10.13 -12.16 27.68
C GLY A 684 -9.82 -11.63 26.28
N ASP A 685 -10.57 -10.66 25.80
CA ASP A 685 -10.42 -10.14 24.44
C ASP A 685 -9.07 -9.45 24.25
N ALA A 686 -8.65 -9.21 23.00
CA ALA A 686 -7.52 -8.32 22.73
C ALA A 686 -7.97 -6.85 22.65
N VAL A 687 -9.13 -6.58 22.07
CA VAL A 687 -9.79 -5.25 22.04
C VAL A 687 -11.30 -5.41 22.25
N SER A 688 -11.84 -4.96 23.39
CA SER A 688 -13.29 -4.95 23.63
C SER A 688 -13.89 -3.55 23.46
N PHE A 689 -14.99 -3.46 22.72
CA PHE A 689 -15.79 -2.25 22.58
C PHE A 689 -17.03 -2.30 23.49
N GLU A 690 -16.86 -1.89 24.74
CA GLU A 690 -17.90 -1.84 25.78
C GLU A 690 -18.93 -0.70 25.57
N GLY A 691 -19.72 -0.76 24.49
CA GLY A 691 -20.67 0.28 24.07
C GLY A 691 -20.04 1.57 23.50
N GLY A 692 -18.71 1.69 23.58
CA GLY A 692 -17.93 2.71 22.88
C GLY A 692 -17.83 2.41 21.38
N GLY A 693 -17.67 3.46 20.57
CA GLY A 693 -17.32 3.33 19.14
C GLY A 693 -15.81 3.52 18.93
N GLY A 694 -15.34 3.65 17.70
CA GLY A 694 -13.92 3.99 17.47
C GLY A 694 -13.38 3.59 16.11
N ILE A 695 -12.05 3.67 16.00
CA ILE A 695 -11.31 3.28 14.80
C ILE A 695 -10.15 2.37 15.22
N VAL A 696 -10.14 1.13 14.77
CA VAL A 696 -9.03 0.18 14.96
C VAL A 696 -8.40 -0.03 13.59
N ARG A 697 -7.23 0.59 13.37
CA ARG A 697 -6.55 0.58 12.07
C ARG A 697 -5.11 0.08 12.08
N GLY A 698 -4.75 -0.76 11.12
CA GLY A 698 -3.35 -1.09 10.83
C GLY A 698 -2.64 -1.81 11.98
N ASN A 699 -3.40 -2.38 12.91
CA ASN A 699 -2.88 -3.11 14.06
C ASN A 699 -2.61 -4.57 13.68
N ARG A 700 -1.72 -5.19 14.46
CA ARG A 700 -1.53 -6.65 14.46
C ARG A 700 -2.10 -7.18 15.77
N ILE A 701 -3.20 -7.91 15.68
CA ILE A 701 -3.90 -8.49 16.82
C ILE A 701 -3.71 -10.00 16.72
N ASP A 702 -2.84 -10.56 17.56
CA ASP A 702 -2.29 -11.93 17.42
C ASP A 702 -2.45 -12.65 18.77
N GLY A 703 -3.45 -13.53 18.87
CA GLY A 703 -3.76 -14.20 20.12
C GLY A 703 -4.54 -13.33 21.12
N SER A 704 -5.63 -13.92 21.60
CA SER A 704 -6.49 -13.44 22.67
C SER A 704 -6.60 -14.52 23.74
N GLY A 705 -7.19 -14.18 24.90
CA GLY A 705 -7.75 -15.18 25.82
C GLY A 705 -9.15 -15.62 25.43
N ASP A 706 -9.87 -14.77 24.70
CA ASP A 706 -11.21 -15.00 24.16
C ASP A 706 -11.25 -14.49 22.69
N ASP A 707 -11.79 -13.31 22.40
CA ASP A 707 -11.87 -12.77 21.03
C ASP A 707 -10.70 -11.84 20.65
N CYS A 708 -10.38 -11.75 19.36
CA CYS A 708 -9.44 -10.72 18.92
C CYS A 708 -10.07 -9.31 18.97
N ILE A 709 -11.35 -9.17 18.59
CA ILE A 709 -12.10 -7.92 18.77
C ILE A 709 -13.55 -8.24 19.18
N ASP A 710 -13.98 -7.77 20.34
CA ASP A 710 -15.35 -7.87 20.84
C ASP A 710 -16.12 -6.55 20.60
N LEU A 711 -17.42 -6.64 20.28
CA LEU A 711 -18.32 -5.51 20.04
C LEU A 711 -19.62 -5.61 20.84
N ASP A 712 -19.54 -5.30 22.12
CA ASP A 712 -20.69 -5.23 23.02
C ASP A 712 -21.46 -3.90 22.93
N ASN A 713 -22.79 -3.96 23.14
CA ASN A 713 -23.65 -2.79 23.41
C ASN A 713 -23.60 -1.61 22.40
N GLN A 714 -23.18 -1.87 21.16
CA GLN A 714 -22.77 -0.82 20.21
C GLN A 714 -23.82 0.26 19.92
N SER A 715 -23.49 1.51 20.24
CA SER A 715 -24.36 2.70 20.04
C SER A 715 -23.70 3.85 19.27
N LYS A 716 -22.47 3.62 18.81
CA LYS A 716 -21.61 4.57 18.07
C LYS A 716 -20.96 3.82 16.92
N ASN A 717 -20.57 4.53 15.87
CA ASN A 717 -19.93 3.88 14.72
C ASN A 717 -18.61 3.22 15.13
N VAL A 718 -18.32 2.07 14.52
CA VAL A 718 -17.05 1.35 14.67
C VAL A 718 -16.46 1.14 13.29
N ILE A 719 -15.15 1.38 13.18
CA ILE A 719 -14.37 1.11 11.98
C ILE A 719 -13.20 0.21 12.36
N ILE A 720 -13.15 -0.98 11.78
CA ILE A 720 -12.05 -1.94 11.91
C ILE A 720 -11.44 -2.08 10.51
N GLU A 721 -10.23 -1.54 10.30
CA GLU A 721 -9.63 -1.53 8.96
C GLU A 721 -8.12 -1.75 8.87
N ASP A 722 -7.63 -2.24 7.73
CA ASP A 722 -6.20 -2.48 7.48
C ASP A 722 -5.50 -3.41 8.51
N ASN A 723 -6.24 -4.13 9.38
CA ASN A 723 -5.65 -4.92 10.46
C ASN A 723 -5.27 -6.34 10.00
N TYR A 724 -4.27 -6.90 10.67
CA TYR A 724 -3.96 -8.33 10.64
C TYR A 724 -4.44 -8.96 11.95
N ILE A 725 -5.58 -9.65 11.88
CA ILE A 725 -6.28 -10.34 12.97
C ILE A 725 -6.07 -11.84 12.76
N LEU A 726 -5.55 -12.55 13.76
CA LEU A 726 -5.32 -13.99 13.66
C LEU A 726 -5.16 -14.69 15.01
N ASN A 727 -5.27 -16.02 14.95
CA ASN A 727 -5.00 -16.92 16.07
C ASN A 727 -5.83 -16.57 17.32
N ALA A 728 -7.07 -16.11 17.14
CA ALA A 728 -8.00 -15.90 18.25
C ALA A 728 -8.18 -17.18 19.08
N HIS A 729 -8.62 -17.04 20.33
CA HIS A 729 -8.99 -18.19 21.15
C HIS A 729 -10.42 -18.68 20.85
N GLU A 730 -11.35 -17.78 20.55
CA GLU A 730 -12.69 -18.12 20.02
C GLU A 730 -12.90 -17.46 18.63
N GLU A 731 -13.34 -16.20 18.54
CA GLU A 731 -13.65 -15.51 17.27
C GLU A 731 -12.59 -14.48 16.84
N GLY A 732 -12.45 -14.30 15.52
CA GLY A 732 -11.63 -13.20 14.95
C GLY A 732 -12.22 -11.82 15.27
N ILE A 733 -13.54 -11.70 15.19
CA ILE A 733 -14.34 -10.57 15.63
C ILE A 733 -15.65 -11.16 16.17
N GLU A 734 -16.15 -10.72 17.32
CA GLU A 734 -17.46 -11.08 17.86
C GLU A 734 -18.32 -9.83 18.01
N MET A 735 -19.64 -9.97 17.94
CA MET A 735 -20.56 -8.86 18.13
C MET A 735 -21.90 -9.31 18.73
N ARG A 736 -22.18 -8.86 19.95
CA ARG A 736 -23.46 -9.05 20.63
C ARG A 736 -24.43 -7.94 20.24
N GLN A 737 -25.11 -8.11 19.10
CA GLN A 737 -26.11 -7.14 18.63
C GLN A 737 -27.27 -7.07 19.63
N GLN A 738 -27.49 -5.89 20.20
CA GLN A 738 -28.48 -5.72 21.26
C GLN A 738 -29.92 -5.85 20.76
N ASN A 739 -30.76 -6.51 21.55
CA ASN A 739 -32.23 -6.53 21.43
C ASN A 739 -32.88 -5.18 21.79
N VAL A 740 -32.28 -4.09 21.32
CA VAL A 740 -32.69 -2.70 21.55
C VAL A 740 -32.46 -1.92 20.26
N THR A 741 -33.53 -1.31 19.77
CA THR A 741 -33.49 -0.36 18.66
C THR A 741 -32.90 0.99 19.11
N ILE A 742 -31.77 1.39 18.53
CA ILE A 742 -31.18 2.72 18.77
C ILE A 742 -31.80 3.79 17.86
N THR A 743 -31.84 5.04 18.32
CA THR A 743 -32.51 6.15 17.61
C THR A 743 -31.72 6.70 16.44
N GLN A 744 -30.39 6.78 16.57
CA GLN A 744 -29.46 7.13 15.50
C GLN A 744 -28.96 5.83 14.85
N ARG A 745 -28.86 5.78 13.52
CA ARG A 745 -28.27 4.63 12.82
C ARG A 745 -26.79 4.55 13.15
N THR A 746 -26.33 3.37 13.56
CA THR A 746 -24.91 3.06 13.78
C THR A 746 -24.37 2.21 12.64
N ASP A 747 -23.25 2.62 12.07
CA ASP A 747 -22.51 1.87 11.05
C ASP A 747 -21.36 1.08 11.70
N ILE A 748 -21.32 -0.23 11.44
CA ILE A 748 -20.23 -1.14 11.78
C ILE A 748 -19.48 -1.45 10.48
N ILE A 749 -18.27 -0.91 10.34
CA ILE A 749 -17.48 -0.99 9.11
C ILE A 749 -16.27 -1.88 9.37
N ILE A 750 -16.16 -2.98 8.62
CA ILE A 750 -15.04 -3.92 8.67
C ILE A 750 -14.43 -3.95 7.28
N ARG A 751 -13.25 -3.36 7.08
CA ARG A 751 -12.66 -3.27 5.73
C ARG A 751 -11.17 -3.47 5.57
N ASN A 752 -10.75 -4.10 4.47
CA ASN A 752 -9.35 -4.34 4.14
C ASN A 752 -8.55 -5.06 5.26
N ASN A 753 -9.23 -5.87 6.09
CA ASN A 753 -8.59 -6.68 7.12
C ASN A 753 -8.20 -8.06 6.58
N ARG A 754 -7.18 -8.66 7.18
CA ARG A 754 -6.91 -10.11 7.09
C ARG A 754 -7.32 -10.75 8.40
N ILE A 755 -8.25 -11.69 8.34
CA ILE A 755 -8.89 -12.37 9.47
C ILE A 755 -8.68 -13.87 9.29
N GLU A 756 -7.75 -14.45 10.06
CA GLU A 756 -7.17 -15.76 9.75
C GLU A 756 -7.03 -16.72 10.94
N ASN A 757 -7.34 -18.00 10.70
CA ASN A 757 -7.09 -19.12 11.60
C ASN A 757 -7.80 -19.07 12.97
N SER A 758 -8.93 -18.36 13.10
CA SER A 758 -9.78 -18.49 14.29
C SER A 758 -10.31 -19.93 14.45
N PRO A 759 -10.32 -20.49 15.68
CA PRO A 759 -10.87 -21.81 15.97
C PRO A 759 -12.41 -21.82 15.97
N SER A 760 -13.04 -20.65 16.00
CA SER A 760 -14.44 -20.46 15.67
C SER A 760 -14.60 -19.66 14.36
N ASP A 761 -15.39 -18.58 14.34
CA ASP A 761 -15.62 -17.76 13.15
C ASP A 761 -14.53 -16.71 12.90
N GLY A 762 -14.44 -16.26 11.65
CA GLY A 762 -13.74 -15.02 11.33
C GLY A 762 -14.47 -13.79 11.88
N PHE A 763 -15.80 -13.76 11.77
CA PHE A 763 -16.68 -12.75 12.34
C PHE A 763 -18.02 -13.37 12.75
N GLN A 764 -18.36 -13.36 14.05
CA GLN A 764 -19.66 -13.78 14.55
C GLN A 764 -20.55 -12.57 14.86
N ILE A 765 -21.86 -12.70 14.57
CA ILE A 765 -22.88 -11.73 14.96
C ILE A 765 -24.01 -12.46 15.69
N MET A 766 -24.21 -12.15 16.97
CA MET A 766 -25.36 -12.62 17.75
C MET A 766 -26.54 -11.66 17.57
N ASP A 767 -27.67 -12.12 16.99
CA ASP A 767 -28.85 -11.31 16.68
C ASP A 767 -30.17 -11.89 17.22
N TYR A 768 -31.02 -11.03 17.79
CA TYR A 768 -32.32 -11.36 18.37
C TYR A 768 -33.51 -11.26 17.38
N ASN A 769 -33.25 -11.14 16.08
CA ASN A 769 -34.24 -11.05 15.00
C ASN A 769 -35.21 -9.85 15.13
N ASN A 770 -34.71 -8.74 15.67
CA ASN A 770 -35.41 -7.46 15.78
C ASN A 770 -34.58 -6.37 15.08
N PHE A 771 -35.22 -5.44 14.37
CA PHE A 771 -34.48 -4.35 13.74
C PHE A 771 -33.95 -3.36 14.79
N SER A 772 -32.66 -3.46 15.05
CA SER A 772 -31.91 -2.75 16.08
C SER A 772 -31.36 -1.40 15.60
N ASN A 773 -31.48 -1.09 14.29
CA ASN A 773 -31.00 0.13 13.64
C ASN A 773 -29.47 0.25 13.54
N ARG A 774 -28.81 -0.89 13.34
CA ARG A 774 -27.40 -0.99 12.94
C ARG A 774 -27.29 -1.34 11.46
N ARG A 775 -26.11 -1.10 10.88
CA ARG A 775 -25.80 -1.43 9.49
C ARG A 775 -24.37 -1.93 9.39
N TYR A 776 -24.18 -3.05 8.68
CA TYR A 776 -22.89 -3.69 8.50
C TYR A 776 -22.34 -3.41 7.11
N ILE A 777 -21.11 -2.92 7.03
CA ILE A 777 -20.37 -2.71 5.78
C ILE A 777 -19.08 -3.53 5.88
N ILE A 778 -19.06 -4.67 5.20
CA ILE A 778 -17.99 -5.66 5.25
C ILE A 778 -17.36 -5.70 3.86
N GLU A 779 -16.25 -4.98 3.66
CA GLU A 779 -15.65 -4.83 2.32
C GLU A 779 -14.13 -5.10 2.25
N ARG A 780 -13.65 -5.69 1.15
CA ARG A 780 -12.20 -5.87 0.90
C ARG A 780 -11.46 -6.73 1.93
N ASN A 781 -12.16 -7.55 2.71
CA ASN A 781 -11.53 -8.41 3.72
C ASN A 781 -11.10 -9.77 3.15
N LEU A 782 -10.06 -10.33 3.77
CA LEU A 782 -9.63 -11.71 3.63
C LEU A 782 -10.09 -12.52 4.84
N PHE A 783 -10.98 -13.51 4.63
CA PHE A 783 -11.37 -14.48 5.65
C PHE A 783 -10.73 -15.83 5.32
N ILE A 784 -9.70 -16.23 6.08
CA ILE A 784 -8.82 -17.36 5.73
C ILE A 784 -8.82 -18.44 6.82
N GLY A 785 -9.11 -19.69 6.44
CA GLY A 785 -8.80 -20.86 7.27
C GLY A 785 -9.54 -20.97 8.61
N ASN A 786 -10.55 -20.14 8.86
CA ASN A 786 -11.33 -20.15 10.11
C ASN A 786 -12.12 -21.46 10.22
N LYS A 787 -12.19 -22.04 11.43
CA LYS A 787 -12.71 -23.42 11.60
C LYS A 787 -14.23 -23.50 11.65
N LYS A 788 -14.93 -22.36 11.63
CA LYS A 788 -16.38 -22.22 11.42
C LYS A 788 -16.65 -21.36 10.18
N GLY A 789 -17.52 -20.37 10.25
CA GLY A 789 -17.79 -19.40 9.20
C GLY A 789 -16.62 -18.44 8.95
N GLY A 790 -16.63 -17.79 7.78
CA GLY A 790 -15.96 -16.51 7.61
C GLY A 790 -16.77 -15.40 8.27
N ILE A 791 -18.09 -15.42 8.03
CA ILE A 791 -19.12 -14.66 8.75
C ILE A 791 -20.21 -15.64 9.19
N ALA A 792 -20.58 -15.66 10.47
CA ALA A 792 -21.71 -16.42 10.98
C ALA A 792 -22.66 -15.54 11.79
N ILE A 793 -23.96 -15.73 11.60
CA ILE A 793 -25.00 -15.05 12.37
C ILE A 793 -25.72 -16.10 13.24
N MET A 794 -25.68 -15.85 14.54
CA MET A 794 -26.20 -16.69 15.60
C MET A 794 -27.49 -16.10 16.20
N PRO A 795 -28.45 -16.92 16.65
CA PRO A 795 -29.68 -16.42 17.24
C PRO A 795 -29.47 -16.01 18.71
N SER A 796 -30.06 -14.88 19.10
CA SER A 796 -30.04 -14.37 20.48
C SER A 796 -28.63 -14.29 21.07
N ASP A 797 -28.44 -14.74 22.30
CA ASP A 797 -27.19 -14.78 23.08
C ASP A 797 -26.46 -16.14 23.00
N ILE A 798 -26.61 -16.89 21.90
CA ILE A 798 -25.90 -18.16 21.73
C ILE A 798 -24.48 -17.91 21.20
N THR A 799 -23.51 -17.86 22.12
CA THR A 799 -22.06 -17.80 21.81
C THR A 799 -21.55 -19.11 21.18
N GLY A 800 -22.13 -20.25 21.55
CA GLY A 800 -21.69 -21.57 21.09
C GLY A 800 -22.03 -21.83 19.62
N GLU A 801 -21.06 -21.61 18.73
CA GLU A 801 -21.27 -21.55 17.28
C GLU A 801 -21.88 -22.82 16.63
N THR A 802 -23.17 -22.73 16.25
CA THR A 802 -23.99 -23.81 15.65
C THR A 802 -24.07 -23.75 14.12
N LEU A 803 -23.62 -22.65 13.51
CA LEU A 803 -23.74 -22.30 12.10
C LEU A 803 -25.16 -22.38 11.57
N GLU A 804 -26.19 -22.15 12.40
CA GLU A 804 -27.58 -22.26 11.93
C GLU A 804 -27.94 -21.18 10.90
N GLY A 805 -27.30 -20.00 10.98
CA GLY A 805 -27.54 -18.88 10.08
C GLY A 805 -28.85 -18.19 10.40
N ALA A 806 -28.84 -17.39 11.47
CA ALA A 806 -30.00 -16.63 11.93
C ALA A 806 -30.43 -15.55 10.94
N ALA A 807 -31.62 -14.99 11.17
CA ALA A 807 -32.24 -14.06 10.23
C ALA A 807 -31.48 -12.73 10.13
N MET A 808 -31.33 -11.93 11.19
CA MET A 808 -30.80 -10.56 11.13
C MET A 808 -31.48 -9.65 10.08
N PRO A 809 -32.47 -8.84 10.50
CA PRO A 809 -33.18 -7.91 9.61
C PRO A 809 -32.34 -6.66 9.23
N GLU A 810 -31.19 -6.43 9.85
CA GLU A 810 -30.27 -5.34 9.53
C GLU A 810 -29.70 -5.42 8.10
N PRO A 811 -29.52 -4.28 7.42
CA PRO A 811 -28.74 -4.24 6.19
C PRO A 811 -27.29 -4.68 6.45
N MET A 812 -26.87 -5.74 5.77
CA MET A 812 -25.47 -6.22 5.78
C MET A 812 -24.92 -6.25 4.37
N TYR A 813 -23.91 -5.43 4.09
CA TYR A 813 -23.30 -5.32 2.76
C TYR A 813 -21.96 -6.05 2.76
N VAL A 814 -21.92 -7.23 2.13
CA VAL A 814 -20.73 -8.06 1.99
C VAL A 814 -20.21 -7.87 0.56
N VAL A 815 -19.26 -6.93 0.40
CA VAL A 815 -18.86 -6.38 -0.90
C VAL A 815 -17.37 -6.61 -1.14
N ASN A 816 -16.98 -7.23 -2.25
CA ASN A 816 -15.56 -7.35 -2.60
C ASN A 816 -14.72 -8.04 -1.50
N ASN A 817 -15.14 -9.17 -0.93
CA ASN A 817 -14.33 -9.94 0.03
C ASN A 817 -13.84 -11.24 -0.61
N THR A 818 -12.79 -11.84 -0.05
CA THR A 818 -12.34 -13.18 -0.43
C THR A 818 -12.40 -14.12 0.77
N PHE A 819 -13.24 -15.15 0.65
CA PHE A 819 -13.36 -16.24 1.61
C PHE A 819 -12.56 -17.43 1.11
N ALA A 820 -11.53 -17.84 1.86
CA ALA A 820 -10.62 -18.90 1.48
C ALA A 820 -10.47 -19.97 2.56
N ASN A 821 -10.71 -21.25 2.23
CA ASN A 821 -10.37 -22.41 3.08
C ASN A 821 -11.03 -22.45 4.48
N ASN A 822 -12.07 -21.64 4.73
CA ASN A 822 -12.87 -21.70 5.97
C ASN A 822 -13.72 -22.99 6.03
N TYR A 823 -14.30 -23.32 7.18
CA TYR A 823 -15.28 -24.42 7.23
C TYR A 823 -16.55 -24.07 6.44
N GLY A 824 -17.13 -22.90 6.70
CA GLY A 824 -18.14 -22.26 5.86
C GLY A 824 -17.74 -20.82 5.51
N ALA A 825 -18.35 -20.18 4.51
CA ALA A 825 -18.09 -18.76 4.24
C ALA A 825 -19.10 -17.81 4.89
N ILE A 826 -20.38 -17.80 4.50
CA ILE A 826 -21.41 -16.94 5.12
C ILE A 826 -22.60 -17.78 5.59
N ALA A 827 -23.00 -17.64 6.86
CA ALA A 827 -24.21 -18.23 7.43
C ALA A 827 -25.14 -17.16 8.02
N GLY A 828 -26.37 -17.06 7.51
CA GLY A 828 -27.42 -16.16 7.97
C GLY A 828 -27.55 -14.85 7.18
N GLY A 829 -28.61 -14.10 7.47
CA GLY A 829 -28.90 -12.81 6.83
C GLY A 829 -30.22 -12.80 6.06
N ALA A 830 -31.12 -11.93 6.48
CA ALA A 830 -32.46 -11.72 5.93
C ALA A 830 -32.57 -10.41 5.14
N ASN A 831 -31.52 -9.59 5.15
CA ASN A 831 -31.39 -8.29 4.48
C ASN A 831 -29.94 -8.03 4.03
N ALA A 832 -29.23 -9.08 3.64
CA ALA A 832 -27.81 -9.07 3.28
C ALA A 832 -27.60 -8.95 1.77
N VAL A 833 -26.79 -7.99 1.32
CA VAL A 833 -26.39 -7.86 -0.10
C VAL A 833 -24.97 -8.39 -0.25
N VAL A 834 -24.84 -9.52 -0.94
CA VAL A 834 -23.59 -10.27 -1.12
C VAL A 834 -23.16 -10.15 -2.57
N ILE A 835 -22.21 -9.24 -2.83
CA ILE A 835 -21.76 -8.89 -4.18
C ILE A 835 -20.23 -8.78 -4.29
N ASN A 836 -19.72 -8.98 -5.49
CA ASN A 836 -18.31 -8.85 -5.84
C ASN A 836 -17.35 -9.79 -5.06
N ASN A 837 -17.83 -10.83 -4.38
CA ASN A 837 -16.97 -11.68 -3.53
C ASN A 837 -16.36 -12.87 -4.28
N ILE A 838 -15.30 -13.46 -3.70
CA ILE A 838 -14.74 -14.77 -4.09
C ILE A 838 -14.97 -15.79 -2.97
N PHE A 839 -15.45 -16.97 -3.35
CA PHE A 839 -15.58 -18.15 -2.51
C PHE A 839 -14.68 -19.27 -3.05
N THR A 840 -13.64 -19.65 -2.30
CA THR A 840 -12.73 -20.74 -2.67
C THR A 840 -12.33 -21.65 -1.49
N GLY A 841 -12.28 -22.96 -1.72
CA GLY A 841 -11.74 -23.93 -0.77
C GLY A 841 -12.57 -24.21 0.49
N GLN A 842 -13.77 -23.63 0.65
CA GLN A 842 -14.66 -23.90 1.78
C GLN A 842 -14.89 -25.40 1.93
N THR A 843 -14.86 -25.93 3.15
CA THR A 843 -15.05 -27.39 3.33
C THR A 843 -16.53 -27.78 3.22
N SER A 844 -17.44 -27.03 3.85
CA SER A 844 -18.85 -27.39 4.08
C SER A 844 -19.85 -26.59 3.25
N PHE A 845 -19.80 -25.25 3.29
CA PHE A 845 -20.71 -24.38 2.52
C PHE A 845 -20.07 -23.04 2.13
N ASP A 846 -20.53 -22.48 1.03
CA ASP A 846 -20.22 -21.10 0.64
C ASP A 846 -21.27 -20.16 1.24
N LEU A 847 -22.53 -20.55 1.18
CA LEU A 847 -23.67 -19.75 1.64
C LEU A 847 -24.67 -20.66 2.36
N LYS A 848 -25.13 -20.23 3.54
CA LYS A 848 -26.16 -20.90 4.31
C LYS A 848 -27.21 -19.91 4.82
N ASN A 849 -28.49 -20.16 4.52
CA ASN A 849 -29.62 -19.37 5.03
C ASN A 849 -29.58 -17.85 4.74
N VAL A 850 -28.91 -17.41 3.68
CA VAL A 850 -28.83 -15.99 3.28
C VAL A 850 -30.03 -15.63 2.37
N ASN A 851 -31.17 -15.21 2.93
CA ASN A 851 -32.47 -15.18 2.21
C ASN A 851 -33.37 -13.97 2.51
N THR A 852 -34.67 -14.08 2.26
CA THR A 852 -35.69 -13.05 2.51
C THR A 852 -35.49 -11.78 1.65
N LEU A 853 -34.99 -10.67 2.19
CA LEU A 853 -34.64 -9.45 1.43
C LEU A 853 -33.17 -9.43 0.97
N SER A 854 -32.38 -10.44 1.35
CA SER A 854 -31.00 -10.60 0.90
C SER A 854 -30.92 -10.76 -0.62
N ASP A 855 -29.80 -10.34 -1.22
CA ASP A 855 -29.55 -10.38 -2.67
C ASP A 855 -28.11 -10.86 -2.93
N ILE A 856 -27.96 -11.96 -3.67
CA ILE A 856 -26.68 -12.66 -3.86
C ILE A 856 -26.41 -12.76 -5.36
N LYS A 857 -25.51 -11.91 -5.87
CA LYS A 857 -25.24 -11.71 -7.30
C LYS A 857 -23.82 -11.20 -7.55
N TYR A 858 -23.30 -11.40 -8.76
CA TYR A 858 -21.94 -10.96 -9.12
C TYR A 858 -20.84 -11.45 -8.16
N ASN A 859 -20.88 -12.72 -7.74
CA ASN A 859 -19.80 -13.36 -6.98
C ASN A 859 -19.16 -14.50 -7.78
N LEU A 860 -17.90 -14.83 -7.51
CA LEU A 860 -17.21 -15.98 -8.08
C LEU A 860 -17.11 -17.12 -7.08
N PHE A 861 -17.47 -18.32 -7.53
CA PHE A 861 -17.28 -19.55 -6.79
C PHE A 861 -16.24 -20.41 -7.52
N ALA A 862 -15.21 -20.86 -6.81
CA ALA A 862 -14.11 -21.63 -7.40
C ALA A 862 -14.56 -22.98 -8.00
N THR A 863 -15.65 -23.53 -7.45
CA THR A 863 -16.31 -24.77 -7.89
C THR A 863 -17.82 -24.55 -7.97
N THR A 864 -18.59 -25.60 -8.27
CA THR A 864 -20.04 -25.60 -8.05
C THR A 864 -20.36 -25.15 -6.63
N GLN A 865 -21.37 -24.28 -6.50
CA GLN A 865 -21.72 -23.60 -5.27
C GLN A 865 -22.24 -24.56 -4.20
N LYS A 866 -21.68 -24.47 -2.99
CA LYS A 866 -22.09 -25.23 -1.81
C LYS A 866 -23.14 -24.45 -1.03
N LEU A 867 -24.35 -24.36 -1.59
CA LEU A 867 -25.49 -23.71 -0.96
C LEU A 867 -26.16 -24.67 0.04
N GLN A 868 -26.38 -24.21 1.28
CA GLN A 868 -27.14 -24.95 2.30
C GLN A 868 -28.37 -24.15 2.76
N GLY A 869 -29.49 -24.84 3.00
CA GLY A 869 -30.76 -24.20 3.34
C GLY A 869 -31.29 -23.28 2.23
N THR A 870 -32.05 -22.26 2.60
CA THR A 870 -32.65 -21.32 1.63
C THR A 870 -31.71 -20.14 1.42
N ASN A 871 -31.33 -19.85 0.18
CA ASN A 871 -30.52 -18.68 -0.18
C ASN A 871 -31.17 -17.94 -1.35
N ASN A 872 -31.22 -16.60 -1.34
CA ASN A 872 -31.75 -15.82 -2.46
C ASN A 872 -30.68 -15.63 -3.54
N PHE A 873 -30.33 -16.74 -4.19
CA PHE A 873 -29.19 -16.86 -5.09
C PHE A 873 -29.56 -16.61 -6.55
N ASP A 874 -29.01 -15.56 -7.15
CA ASP A 874 -29.17 -15.31 -8.60
C ASP A 874 -28.19 -16.16 -9.42
N SER A 875 -28.69 -17.24 -10.01
CA SER A 875 -27.89 -18.12 -10.87
C SER A 875 -27.49 -17.51 -12.22
N ALA A 876 -28.02 -16.35 -12.61
CA ALA A 876 -27.70 -15.70 -13.89
C ALA A 876 -26.49 -14.75 -13.80
N THR A 877 -26.22 -14.18 -12.61
CA THR A 877 -25.15 -13.18 -12.40
C THR A 877 -24.01 -13.66 -11.51
N ASN A 878 -24.15 -14.79 -10.82
CA ASN A 878 -23.02 -15.44 -10.13
C ASN A 878 -22.23 -16.35 -11.09
N PHE A 879 -20.92 -16.40 -10.88
CA PHE A 879 -19.96 -17.06 -11.77
C PHE A 879 -19.35 -18.31 -11.13
N VAL A 880 -18.96 -19.28 -11.95
CA VAL A 880 -18.12 -20.41 -11.54
C VAL A 880 -16.84 -20.39 -12.38
N GLY A 881 -15.69 -20.45 -11.73
CA GLY A 881 -14.40 -20.41 -12.40
C GLY A 881 -13.23 -20.29 -11.43
N ASN A 882 -12.02 -20.62 -11.91
CA ASN A 882 -10.83 -20.58 -11.07
C ASN A 882 -10.47 -19.11 -10.75
N PRO A 883 -10.40 -18.71 -9.46
CA PRO A 883 -10.00 -17.37 -9.07
C PRO A 883 -8.50 -17.10 -9.28
N LEU A 884 -7.68 -18.12 -9.53
CA LEU A 884 -6.23 -18.03 -9.76
C LEU A 884 -5.54 -17.10 -8.74
N LEU A 885 -5.66 -17.44 -7.46
CA LEU A 885 -5.08 -16.65 -6.38
C LEU A 885 -3.58 -16.96 -6.18
N ASN A 886 -2.79 -15.93 -5.88
CA ASN A 886 -1.41 -16.07 -5.40
C ASN A 886 -1.35 -16.44 -3.89
N ALA A 887 -0.15 -16.50 -3.32
CA ALA A 887 0.04 -16.84 -1.90
C ALA A 887 -0.53 -15.78 -0.92
N ASP A 888 -0.68 -14.54 -1.38
CA ASP A 888 -1.28 -13.41 -0.65
C ASP A 888 -2.79 -13.26 -0.98
N TYR A 889 -3.38 -14.28 -1.63
CA TYR A 889 -4.78 -14.34 -2.05
C TYR A 889 -5.20 -13.26 -3.09
N GLU A 890 -4.25 -12.70 -3.82
CA GLU A 890 -4.48 -11.71 -4.90
C GLU A 890 -4.68 -12.40 -6.26
N LEU A 891 -5.40 -11.74 -7.17
CA LEU A 891 -5.69 -12.28 -8.49
C LEU A 891 -4.43 -12.43 -9.36
N GLN A 892 -4.42 -13.45 -10.22
CA GLN A 892 -3.45 -13.62 -11.30
C GLN A 892 -4.08 -13.44 -12.68
N SER A 893 -3.25 -13.11 -13.67
CA SER A 893 -3.69 -12.90 -15.06
C SER A 893 -4.47 -14.10 -15.61
N GLY A 894 -5.65 -13.83 -16.17
CA GLY A 894 -6.56 -14.86 -16.66
C GLY A 894 -7.52 -15.43 -15.61
N SER A 895 -7.54 -14.88 -14.39
CA SER A 895 -8.53 -15.22 -13.37
C SER A 895 -9.96 -15.02 -13.88
N ALA A 896 -10.87 -15.91 -13.47
CA ALA A 896 -12.30 -15.76 -13.72
C ALA A 896 -12.94 -14.61 -12.91
N ALA A 897 -12.20 -14.00 -11.98
CA ALA A 897 -12.64 -12.87 -11.16
C ALA A 897 -12.49 -11.50 -11.86
N ILE A 898 -11.62 -11.41 -12.86
CA ILE A 898 -11.26 -10.13 -13.49
C ILE A 898 -12.40 -9.61 -14.35
N ASP A 899 -12.72 -8.32 -14.25
CA ASP A 899 -13.79 -7.65 -15.01
C ASP A 899 -15.17 -8.30 -14.83
N LYS A 900 -15.58 -8.65 -13.59
CA LYS A 900 -16.85 -9.36 -13.33
C LYS A 900 -17.76 -8.74 -12.26
N GLY A 901 -17.28 -7.79 -11.48
CA GLY A 901 -18.07 -7.12 -10.45
C GLY A 901 -19.12 -6.16 -11.00
N ILE A 902 -19.95 -5.65 -10.10
CA ILE A 902 -20.85 -4.53 -10.34
C ILE A 902 -20.29 -3.27 -9.68
N ALA A 903 -20.18 -2.17 -10.44
CA ALA A 903 -19.63 -0.90 -9.95
C ALA A 903 -20.62 -0.09 -9.11
N GLN A 904 -21.92 -0.21 -9.39
CA GLN A 904 -22.97 0.60 -8.75
C GLN A 904 -24.18 -0.27 -8.41
N LEU A 905 -24.55 -0.29 -7.13
CA LEU A 905 -25.78 -0.93 -6.65
C LEU A 905 -26.37 -0.13 -5.49
N GLN A 906 -27.67 0.13 -5.56
CA GLN A 906 -28.46 0.61 -4.44
C GLN A 906 -29.28 -0.54 -3.86
N HIS A 907 -29.52 -0.49 -2.55
CA HIS A 907 -30.43 -1.40 -1.85
C HIS A 907 -31.53 -0.60 -1.17
N THR A 908 -32.78 -1.02 -1.35
CA THR A 908 -33.95 -0.37 -0.75
C THR A 908 -34.70 -1.36 0.11
N TYR A 909 -34.84 -1.03 1.40
CA TYR A 909 -35.57 -1.84 2.38
C TYR A 909 -36.54 -0.94 3.18
N SER A 910 -37.56 -1.55 3.79
CA SER A 910 -38.57 -0.81 4.56
C SER A 910 -38.34 -0.99 6.06
N TYR A 911 -38.33 0.11 6.81
CA TYR A 911 -38.21 0.13 8.26
C TYR A 911 -39.16 1.20 8.84
N ASN A 912 -39.96 0.83 9.85
CA ASN A 912 -41.00 1.71 10.44
C ASN A 912 -41.88 2.41 9.38
N ASN A 913 -42.35 1.65 8.37
CA ASN A 913 -43.13 2.14 7.23
C ASN A 913 -42.44 3.23 6.37
N THR A 914 -41.12 3.40 6.53
CA THR A 914 -40.28 4.31 5.75
C THR A 914 -39.35 3.48 4.88
N ASN A 915 -39.26 3.80 3.58
CA ASN A 915 -38.30 3.15 2.70
C ASN A 915 -36.95 3.87 2.83
N ILE A 916 -35.91 3.11 3.16
CA ILE A 916 -34.52 3.56 3.21
C ILE A 916 -33.83 3.03 1.96
N THR A 917 -33.10 3.89 1.26
CA THR A 917 -32.25 3.51 0.13
C THR A 917 -30.80 3.87 0.44
N ASP A 918 -29.94 2.87 0.51
CA ASP A 918 -28.51 3.02 0.67
C ASP A 918 -27.78 2.68 -0.65
N TYR A 919 -26.58 3.23 -0.84
CA TYR A 919 -25.62 2.70 -1.81
C TYR A 919 -24.87 1.54 -1.15
N VAL A 920 -24.93 0.35 -1.77
CA VAL A 920 -24.15 -0.83 -1.40
C VAL A 920 -22.73 -0.69 -1.95
N ILE A 921 -22.65 -0.26 -3.21
CA ILE A 921 -21.40 0.10 -3.90
C ILE A 921 -21.68 1.25 -4.87
N ASN A 922 -20.74 2.17 -5.02
CA ASN A 922 -20.84 3.30 -5.95
C ASN A 922 -19.46 3.74 -6.45
N LEU A 923 -18.82 2.89 -7.25
CA LEU A 923 -17.51 3.16 -7.86
C LEU A 923 -17.69 3.85 -9.22
N SER A 924 -16.92 4.91 -9.43
CA SER A 924 -16.67 5.50 -10.75
C SER A 924 -15.60 4.72 -11.51
N SER A 925 -15.54 4.87 -12.84
CA SER A 925 -14.58 4.15 -13.71
C SER A 925 -13.11 4.51 -13.51
N GLY A 926 -12.78 5.37 -12.54
CA GLY A 926 -11.41 5.64 -12.10
C GLY A 926 -11.03 4.96 -10.78
N GLN A 927 -11.94 4.16 -10.19
CA GLN A 927 -11.74 3.46 -8.91
C GLN A 927 -11.61 1.94 -9.06
N TYR A 928 -11.64 1.44 -10.29
CA TYR A 928 -11.39 0.04 -10.67
C TYR A 928 -10.62 0.00 -11.99
N ASN A 929 -9.98 -1.14 -12.27
CA ASN A 929 -9.27 -1.35 -13.52
C ASN A 929 -10.20 -1.93 -14.60
N GLY A 930 -9.81 -1.81 -15.87
CA GLY A 930 -10.55 -2.44 -16.97
C GLY A 930 -11.93 -1.85 -17.26
N SER A 931 -12.93 -2.73 -17.28
CA SER A 931 -14.31 -2.51 -17.74
C SER A 931 -15.36 -2.66 -16.64
N ALA A 932 -15.02 -3.34 -15.54
CA ALA A 932 -15.82 -3.47 -14.33
C ALA A 932 -14.89 -3.81 -13.15
N PRO A 933 -15.29 -3.54 -11.89
CA PRO A 933 -14.50 -3.94 -10.73
C PRO A 933 -14.19 -5.43 -10.74
N ASP A 934 -13.02 -5.79 -10.24
CA ASP A 934 -12.69 -7.19 -10.04
C ASP A 934 -13.46 -7.78 -8.85
N LEU A 935 -13.58 -9.11 -8.85
CA LEU A 935 -14.14 -9.85 -7.72
C LEU A 935 -13.06 -10.14 -6.69
N GLY A 936 -13.45 -10.15 -5.41
CA GLY A 936 -12.57 -10.44 -4.29
C GLY A 936 -12.05 -9.20 -3.59
N TRP A 937 -11.12 -9.43 -2.66
CA TRP A 937 -10.63 -8.43 -1.71
C TRP A 937 -9.77 -7.31 -2.31
N LYS A 938 -9.16 -7.54 -3.47
CA LYS A 938 -8.19 -6.64 -4.10
C LYS A 938 -8.28 -6.72 -5.62
N GLU A 939 -8.26 -5.54 -6.25
CA GLU A 939 -8.19 -5.35 -7.70
C GLU A 939 -6.87 -5.89 -8.29
N PHE A 940 -6.91 -6.30 -9.55
CA PHE A 940 -5.78 -6.83 -10.32
C PHE A 940 -4.90 -5.75 -10.97
#